data_AF-A0A7X6VBY9-F1
#
_entry.id   AF-A0A7X6VBY9-F1
#
_cell.length_a   1.000
_cell.length_b   1.000
_cell.length_c   1.000
_cell.angle_alpha   90.00
_cell.angle_beta   90.00
_cell.angle_gamma   90.00
#
_symmetry.space_group_name_H-M   'P 1'
#
loop_
_entity.id
_entity.type
_entity.pdbx_description
1 polymer ?
#
loop_
_entity_poly.entity_id
_entity_poly.type
_entity_poly.pdbx_seq_one_letter_code
_entity_poly.pdbx_strand_id
1 'polypeptide(L)'
;MKPINIDHSNEITNFAVAPYNFVSLHKWTYDRYKKIDELPAHNSFKGRDGGKLHTGFIEYTLKAETPIIVADRVEEDGGNKVAYFFKNTDGNYAIPGNTIRGMVRSNAQILGFSSVRDDIQDSTFLYRDVAGNNSLSNKYKTVLGIDAVKRIALNVQAGIMHTDGKRYYITPSKALATDRNYFRVDEIWLRKNVGDKVQGIQYMYKKALLDEEKQLDDIKKEIRELKRRDIIRSPKLDNLNYRKNAILRKHAYGEKIHVPYQIEISFEYSNDNKAKRITKIGDKRMYKSKGFLLTGGFIRGKMSHYVVPKESDEESFMIYEDTITSYKDDLIRTKKMKKPEKMEPKKDFFALPKDDERKPVFYIDLGKKLNEGFHFGFTPYLRVSYSKSVHHGIPEYHGTGRGISYAKALFGFINKDEKNYKSRISFEDAVALKGEVDNESSVKMLLGEPQATSYHMYLHQDKRHKMELDIYEDKFSIRGIKQYWLKEMVEQPDTNGANKNMVFSIRPLKENTLFHGRVHFSSLSSDELGLLLWAIRLNDGCRQHIGLCKPYGFGRVKLEKLELNIENLEKKYGSFSFDYYDTAVIEDFVQSYKSYLSEGFLNGKKLDHVEPIKELMYIKSTIIKSDEREHYRYMPLDNYKKKIPLPTILEYSDRISNKFNTNYGKNNQGGRNHQGSPSYSRSQKDSYRGANRYGGDRRKGASGDSYKTGQRSYKDTNAKVYVDKNSDQGFNMPLAGLGGLLEERNKKK
;
A
#
# COMPACT_ATOMS: atom_id res chain seq x y z
N MET A 1 -16.38 7.86 25.92
CA MET A 1 -16.74 6.50 25.48
C MET A 1 -15.64 5.52 25.83
N LYS A 2 -15.91 4.53 26.68
CA LYS A 2 -14.93 3.48 26.98
C LYS A 2 -14.73 2.55 25.77
N PRO A 3 -13.49 2.21 25.42
CA PRO A 3 -13.18 1.19 24.42
C PRO A 3 -13.80 -0.15 24.80
N ILE A 4 -14.44 -0.80 23.84
CA ILE A 4 -15.08 -2.11 24.04
C ILE A 4 -14.31 -3.21 23.31
N ASN A 5 -14.14 -4.35 23.98
CA ASN A 5 -13.67 -5.57 23.31
C ASN A 5 -14.76 -6.07 22.39
N ILE A 6 -14.40 -6.37 21.15
CA ILE A 6 -15.32 -6.92 20.17
C ILE A 6 -14.85 -8.29 19.76
N ASP A 7 -15.72 -9.28 19.95
CA ASP A 7 -15.52 -10.60 19.36
C ASP A 7 -15.81 -10.53 17.85
N HIS A 8 -14.84 -11.03 17.10
CA HIS A 8 -14.74 -11.03 15.65
C HIS A 8 -14.92 -12.44 15.07
N SER A 9 -15.49 -13.36 15.85
CA SER A 9 -15.65 -14.79 15.57
C SER A 9 -16.51 -15.13 14.36
N ASN A 10 -17.32 -14.19 13.85
CA ASN A 10 -18.14 -14.43 12.67
C ASN A 10 -17.27 -14.51 11.40
N GLU A 11 -17.39 -15.63 10.68
CA GLU A 11 -16.79 -15.76 9.37
C GLU A 11 -17.38 -14.71 8.41
N ILE A 12 -16.50 -13.98 7.73
CA ILE A 12 -16.89 -13.11 6.63
C ILE A 12 -17.27 -14.03 5.46
N THR A 13 -18.56 -14.16 5.21
CA THR A 13 -19.08 -15.15 4.25
C THR A 13 -19.16 -14.64 2.81
N ASN A 14 -19.29 -13.31 2.58
CA ASN A 14 -19.76 -12.82 1.28
C ASN A 14 -18.88 -11.77 0.56
N PHE A 15 -18.16 -10.88 1.25
CA PHE A 15 -17.31 -9.85 0.61
C PHE A 15 -16.21 -9.35 1.54
N ALA A 16 -15.14 -8.76 1.00
CA ALA A 16 -14.05 -8.23 1.83
C ALA A 16 -14.51 -6.99 2.62
N VAL A 17 -13.96 -6.84 3.81
CA VAL A 17 -14.30 -5.75 4.73
C VAL A 17 -13.05 -4.94 5.07
N ALA A 18 -13.23 -3.66 5.36
CA ALA A 18 -12.17 -2.78 5.84
C ALA A 18 -12.79 -1.66 6.67
N PRO A 19 -12.05 -1.06 7.62
CA PRO A 19 -12.52 0.11 8.37
C PRO A 19 -12.46 1.40 7.54
N TYR A 20 -12.17 1.29 6.25
CA TYR A 20 -12.06 2.37 5.30
C TYR A 20 -12.57 1.93 3.93
N ASN A 21 -12.87 2.90 3.09
CA ASN A 21 -13.06 2.71 1.66
C ASN A 21 -12.42 3.87 0.89
N PHE A 22 -12.72 4.02 -0.40
CA PHE A 22 -12.14 5.06 -1.25
C PHE A 22 -13.25 5.82 -1.94
N VAL A 23 -13.17 7.15 -1.88
CA VAL A 23 -13.92 8.02 -2.77
C VAL A 23 -13.26 7.93 -4.14
N SER A 24 -14.03 7.53 -5.14
CA SER A 24 -13.57 7.34 -6.51
C SER A 24 -12.98 8.63 -7.11
N LEU A 25 -12.10 8.46 -8.10
CA LEU A 25 -11.61 9.58 -8.88
C LEU A 25 -12.57 9.87 -10.02
N HIS A 26 -12.92 11.13 -10.19
CA HIS A 26 -13.64 11.55 -11.38
C HIS A 26 -12.77 11.36 -12.62
N LYS A 27 -13.38 10.98 -13.75
CA LYS A 27 -12.66 10.77 -15.02
C LYS A 27 -11.95 12.04 -15.50
N TRP A 28 -12.56 13.19 -15.28
CA TRP A 28 -12.05 14.51 -15.67
C TRP A 28 -11.67 15.33 -14.45
N THR A 29 -10.65 16.17 -14.59
CA THR A 29 -10.30 17.18 -13.60
C THR A 29 -10.83 18.55 -14.02
N TYR A 30 -10.95 19.45 -13.05
CA TYR A 30 -11.28 20.84 -13.30
C TYR A 30 -10.14 21.76 -12.84
N ASP A 31 -9.60 22.51 -13.81
CA ASP A 31 -8.57 23.52 -13.58
C ASP A 31 -9.23 24.90 -13.65
N ARG A 32 -9.24 25.61 -12.51
CA ARG A 32 -9.88 26.92 -12.39
C ARG A 32 -9.11 28.01 -13.14
N TYR A 33 -7.80 27.84 -13.24
CA TYR A 33 -6.90 28.74 -13.96
C TYR A 33 -6.06 27.92 -14.95
N LYS A 34 -5.91 28.38 -16.19
CA LYS A 34 -5.11 27.67 -17.19
C LYS A 34 -3.62 27.88 -16.98
N LYS A 35 -3.24 29.04 -16.46
CA LYS A 35 -1.86 29.46 -16.29
C LYS A 35 -1.66 30.22 -14.98
N ILE A 36 -0.41 30.27 -14.51
CA ILE A 36 -0.04 30.91 -13.25
C ILE A 36 -0.27 32.43 -13.25
N ASP A 37 -0.18 33.07 -14.41
CA ASP A 37 -0.50 34.48 -14.61
C ASP A 37 -2.00 34.75 -14.64
N GLU A 38 -2.88 33.75 -14.56
CA GLU A 38 -4.31 34.00 -14.33
C GLU A 38 -4.65 34.04 -12.83
N LEU A 39 -3.73 33.62 -11.96
CA LEU A 39 -3.96 33.62 -10.52
C LEU A 39 -4.13 35.04 -9.95
N PRO A 40 -5.00 35.21 -8.93
CA PRO A 40 -5.14 36.45 -8.20
C PRO A 40 -3.83 36.89 -7.56
N ALA A 41 -3.51 38.19 -7.66
CA ALA A 41 -2.37 38.76 -6.96
C ALA A 41 -2.70 38.91 -5.45
N HIS A 42 -1.71 38.66 -4.59
CA HIS A 42 -1.88 38.73 -3.14
C HIS A 42 -2.15 40.15 -2.61
N ASN A 43 -1.87 41.18 -3.41
CA ASN A 43 -2.04 42.59 -3.07
C ASN A 43 -3.21 43.25 -3.83
N SER A 44 -4.16 42.46 -4.35
CA SER A 44 -5.32 42.99 -5.07
C SER A 44 -6.64 42.57 -4.42
N PHE A 45 -7.58 43.52 -4.37
CA PHE A 45 -8.98 43.30 -3.95
C PHE A 45 -9.92 43.09 -5.13
N LYS A 46 -9.41 43.21 -6.37
CA LYS A 46 -10.14 42.93 -7.60
C LYS A 46 -9.44 41.82 -8.38
N GLY A 47 -10.24 40.92 -8.93
CA GLY A 47 -9.80 39.89 -9.87
C GLY A 47 -9.27 40.54 -11.15
N ARG A 48 -8.52 39.78 -11.93
CA ARG A 48 -8.02 40.25 -13.24
C ARG A 48 -9.15 40.48 -14.25
N ASP A 49 -10.28 39.81 -14.03
CA ASP A 49 -11.56 39.97 -14.72
C ASP A 49 -12.40 41.15 -14.19
N GLY A 50 -11.89 41.90 -13.21
CA GLY A 50 -12.64 42.97 -12.53
C GLY A 50 -13.61 42.48 -11.45
N GLY A 51 -13.70 41.16 -11.21
CA GLY A 51 -14.57 40.58 -10.19
C GLY A 51 -14.15 40.99 -8.77
N LYS A 52 -15.11 41.05 -7.86
CA LYS A 52 -14.83 41.32 -6.43
C LYS A 52 -14.11 40.12 -5.82
N LEU A 53 -12.97 40.37 -5.16
CA LEU A 53 -12.29 39.39 -4.32
C LEU A 53 -12.56 39.65 -2.85
N HIS A 54 -12.72 38.59 -2.09
CA HIS A 54 -13.04 38.62 -0.67
C HIS A 54 -11.81 38.27 0.16
N THR A 55 -11.60 39.05 1.21
CA THR A 55 -10.60 38.82 2.26
C THR A 55 -11.34 38.79 3.58
N GLY A 56 -10.91 37.96 4.52
CA GLY A 56 -11.61 37.81 5.79
C GLY A 56 -11.18 36.57 6.55
N PHE A 57 -12.07 36.10 7.42
CA PHE A 57 -11.84 34.89 8.19
C PHE A 57 -13.13 34.08 8.39
N ILE A 58 -12.94 32.79 8.66
CA ILE A 58 -13.99 31.83 8.96
C ILE A 58 -13.73 31.32 10.37
N GLU A 59 -14.69 31.51 11.27
CA GLU A 59 -14.64 30.92 12.61
C GLU A 59 -15.43 29.63 12.64
N TYR A 60 -14.89 28.63 13.32
CA TYR A 60 -15.55 27.34 13.45
C TYR A 60 -15.40 26.76 14.85
N THR A 61 -16.39 25.94 15.22
CA THR A 61 -16.34 25.12 16.43
C THR A 61 -16.58 23.66 16.07
N LEU A 62 -15.61 22.81 16.37
CA LEU A 62 -15.69 21.36 16.20
C LEU A 62 -15.98 20.70 17.56
N LYS A 63 -16.96 19.80 17.59
CA LYS A 63 -17.23 18.93 18.73
C LYS A 63 -16.71 17.53 18.46
N ALA A 64 -15.82 17.03 19.32
CA ALA A 64 -15.41 15.63 19.27
C ALA A 64 -16.53 14.73 19.81
N GLU A 65 -17.27 14.05 18.95
CA GLU A 65 -18.36 13.14 19.37
C GLU A 65 -17.85 11.81 19.93
N THR A 66 -16.56 11.53 19.76
CA THR A 66 -15.84 10.37 20.30
C THR A 66 -14.50 10.85 20.87
N PRO A 67 -13.84 10.08 21.75
CA PRO A 67 -12.50 10.41 22.21
C PRO A 67 -11.55 10.69 21.04
N ILE A 68 -10.73 11.72 21.16
CA ILE A 68 -9.89 12.23 20.07
C ILE A 68 -8.43 12.27 20.48
N ILE A 69 -7.53 11.88 19.57
CA ILE A 69 -6.10 11.94 19.79
C ILE A 69 -5.39 12.52 18.57
N VAL A 70 -4.83 13.72 18.72
CA VAL A 70 -3.88 14.28 17.76
C VAL A 70 -2.54 14.37 18.48
N ALA A 71 -1.62 13.45 18.15
CA ALA A 71 -0.36 13.32 18.86
C ALA A 71 0.80 13.97 18.12
N ASP A 72 1.66 14.64 18.87
CA ASP A 72 2.88 15.29 18.38
C ASP A 72 4.16 14.66 18.94
N ARG A 73 4.03 13.86 20.00
CA ARG A 73 5.15 13.19 20.65
C ARG A 73 4.76 11.80 21.14
N VAL A 74 5.75 10.92 21.09
CA VAL A 74 5.73 9.60 21.73
C VAL A 74 6.89 9.54 22.69
N GLU A 75 6.61 9.27 23.96
CA GLU A 75 7.63 9.13 24.99
C GLU A 75 7.59 7.72 25.56
N GLU A 76 8.70 7.30 26.17
CA GLU A 76 8.75 6.04 26.89
C GLU A 76 8.38 6.28 28.35
N ASP A 77 7.27 5.69 28.79
CA ASP A 77 6.72 5.81 30.14
C ASP A 77 6.54 4.40 30.71
N GLY A 78 7.30 4.07 31.76
CA GLY A 78 7.30 2.74 32.38
C GLY A 78 7.62 1.59 31.42
N GLY A 79 8.52 1.81 30.44
CA GLY A 79 8.87 0.83 29.41
C GLY A 79 7.82 0.63 28.31
N ASN A 80 6.79 1.48 28.26
CA ASN A 80 5.80 1.52 27.18
C ASN A 80 5.89 2.82 26.40
N LYS A 81 5.72 2.76 25.08
CA LYS A 81 5.61 3.96 24.25
C LYS A 81 4.23 4.57 24.44
N VAL A 82 4.14 5.85 24.78
CA VAL A 82 2.89 6.58 25.01
C VAL A 82 2.83 7.81 24.11
N ALA A 83 1.77 7.90 23.30
CA ALA A 83 1.47 9.05 22.48
C ALA A 83 0.63 10.08 23.26
N TYR A 84 1.14 11.31 23.36
CA TYR A 84 0.50 12.41 24.08
C TYR A 84 -0.21 13.34 23.11
N PHE A 85 -1.33 13.92 23.56
CA PHE A 85 -2.05 14.93 22.80
C PHE A 85 -1.22 16.21 22.63
N PHE A 86 -1.29 16.80 21.43
CA PHE A 86 -0.61 18.04 21.06
C PHE A 86 -1.01 19.21 21.96
N LYS A 87 -0.02 19.98 22.37
CA LYS A 87 -0.23 21.27 23.03
C LYS A 87 0.40 22.36 22.18
N ASN A 88 -0.31 23.46 21.99
CA ASN A 88 0.22 24.62 21.27
C ASN A 88 1.34 25.30 22.10
N THR A 89 1.92 26.39 21.57
CA THR A 89 2.99 27.15 22.24
C THR A 89 2.58 27.74 23.59
N ASP A 90 1.27 27.95 23.80
CA ASP A 90 0.72 28.47 25.05
C ASP A 90 0.43 27.37 26.08
N GLY A 91 0.73 26.10 25.74
CA GLY A 91 0.47 24.94 26.59
C GLY A 91 -0.99 24.44 26.56
N ASN A 92 -1.83 25.00 25.70
CA ASN A 92 -3.23 24.62 25.54
C ASN A 92 -3.35 23.38 24.66
N TYR A 93 -4.25 22.47 25.01
CA TYR A 93 -4.60 21.36 24.13
C TYR A 93 -5.26 21.89 22.85
N ALA A 94 -4.78 21.46 21.69
CA ALA A 94 -5.29 21.95 20.40
C ALA A 94 -5.21 20.90 19.30
N ILE A 95 -6.01 21.08 18.25
CA ILE A 95 -5.77 20.41 16.97
C ILE A 95 -4.90 21.35 16.14
N PRO A 96 -3.67 20.96 15.75
CA PRO A 96 -2.80 21.78 14.92
C PRO A 96 -3.51 22.28 13.65
N GLY A 97 -3.28 23.54 13.28
CA GLY A 97 -3.86 24.15 12.08
C GLY A 97 -3.53 23.36 10.81
N ASN A 98 -2.35 22.73 10.75
CA ASN A 98 -1.94 21.86 9.62
C ASN A 98 -2.81 20.59 9.48
N THR A 99 -3.40 20.10 10.58
CA THR A 99 -4.25 18.91 10.59
C THR A 99 -5.63 19.25 10.03
N ILE A 100 -6.19 20.39 10.44
CA ILE A 100 -7.44 20.92 9.87
C ILE A 100 -7.22 21.27 8.39
N ARG A 101 -6.12 21.96 8.07
CA ARG A 101 -5.74 22.29 6.69
C ARG A 101 -5.68 21.05 5.80
N GLY A 102 -5.05 19.96 6.26
CA GLY A 102 -4.97 18.71 5.52
C GLY A 102 -6.33 18.05 5.28
N MET A 103 -7.19 18.06 6.29
CA MET A 103 -8.56 17.56 6.19
C MET A 103 -9.39 18.37 5.17
N VAL A 104 -9.39 19.70 5.29
CA VAL A 104 -10.13 20.60 4.39
C VAL A 104 -9.56 20.54 2.98
N ARG A 105 -8.24 20.45 2.80
CA ARG A 105 -7.60 20.25 1.49
C ARG A 105 -8.10 18.98 0.81
N SER A 106 -8.13 17.85 1.54
CA SER A 106 -8.60 16.57 0.98
C SER A 106 -10.06 16.66 0.53
N ASN A 107 -10.93 17.32 1.30
CA ASN A 107 -12.31 17.57 0.90
C ASN A 107 -12.37 18.47 -0.35
N ALA A 108 -11.63 19.59 -0.36
CA ALA A 108 -11.59 20.52 -1.48
C ALA A 108 -11.06 19.87 -2.78
N GLN A 109 -10.13 18.92 -2.68
CA GLN A 109 -9.64 18.16 -3.82
C GLN A 109 -10.75 17.31 -4.47
N ILE A 110 -11.56 16.63 -3.65
CA ILE A 110 -12.70 15.83 -4.12
C ILE A 110 -13.79 16.74 -4.69
N LEU A 111 -14.22 17.74 -3.90
CA LEU A 111 -15.34 18.62 -4.23
C LEU A 111 -15.02 19.54 -5.43
N GLY A 112 -13.74 19.85 -5.64
CA GLY A 112 -13.22 20.69 -6.72
C GLY A 112 -12.61 19.94 -7.90
N PHE A 113 -12.79 18.62 -7.99
CA PHE A 113 -12.27 17.79 -9.09
C PHE A 113 -10.78 18.02 -9.39
N SER A 114 -9.98 18.20 -8.35
CA SER A 114 -8.55 18.45 -8.50
C SER A 114 -7.81 17.19 -8.95
N SER A 115 -6.76 17.36 -9.75
CA SER A 115 -5.81 16.28 -10.00
C SER A 115 -5.18 15.81 -8.69
N VAL A 116 -5.10 14.49 -8.51
CA VAL A 116 -4.44 13.84 -7.37
C VAL A 116 -3.02 13.37 -7.69
N ARG A 117 -2.55 13.56 -8.93
CA ARG A 117 -1.28 12.96 -9.39
C ARG A 117 -0.08 13.41 -8.58
N ASP A 118 -0.01 14.69 -8.25
CA ASP A 118 1.10 15.26 -7.47
C ASP A 118 1.03 14.89 -5.97
N ASP A 119 -0.15 14.46 -5.49
CA ASP A 119 -0.34 14.02 -4.09
C ASP A 119 -0.08 12.51 -3.92
N ILE A 120 0.14 11.78 -5.02
CA ILE A 120 0.43 10.34 -5.03
C ILE A 120 1.88 10.15 -5.48
N GLN A 121 2.70 9.60 -4.59
CA GLN A 121 4.08 9.23 -4.94
C GLN A 121 4.07 8.21 -6.09
N ASP A 122 4.80 8.50 -7.17
CA ASP A 122 4.98 7.51 -8.23
C ASP A 122 5.94 6.43 -7.75
N SER A 123 5.43 5.23 -7.53
CA SER A 123 6.20 4.11 -7.01
C SER A 123 6.04 2.90 -7.90
N THR A 124 7.16 2.26 -8.23
CA THR A 124 7.17 0.93 -8.86
C THR A 124 7.37 -0.11 -7.77
N PHE A 125 6.33 -0.90 -7.49
CA PHE A 125 6.41 -1.90 -6.43
C PHE A 125 7.16 -3.15 -6.91
N LEU A 126 7.89 -3.77 -5.97
CA LEU A 126 8.46 -5.10 -6.16
C LEU A 126 7.57 -6.11 -5.43
N TYR A 127 7.37 -7.27 -6.04
CA TYR A 127 6.54 -8.34 -5.51
C TYR A 127 7.26 -9.70 -5.52
N ARG A 128 6.77 -10.60 -4.66
CA ARG A 128 7.18 -12.00 -4.60
C ARG A 128 6.04 -12.82 -4.04
N ASP A 129 5.49 -13.71 -4.86
CA ASP A 129 4.46 -14.64 -4.41
C ASP A 129 4.76 -16.07 -4.91
N VAL A 130 5.57 -16.78 -4.12
CA VAL A 130 6.05 -18.14 -4.45
C VAL A 130 4.97 -19.20 -4.21
N ALA A 131 4.17 -19.03 -3.15
CA ALA A 131 3.26 -20.06 -2.63
C ALA A 131 1.78 -19.72 -2.84
N GLY A 132 1.47 -18.53 -3.35
CA GLY A 132 0.12 -18.11 -3.66
C GLY A 132 -0.54 -18.95 -4.75
N ASN A 133 -1.87 -18.77 -4.82
CA ASN A 133 -2.72 -19.31 -5.86
C ASN A 133 -3.69 -18.22 -6.32
N ASN A 134 -3.12 -17.19 -6.93
CA ASN A 134 -3.75 -15.95 -7.35
C ASN A 134 -3.05 -15.39 -8.60
N SER A 135 -3.58 -14.33 -9.21
CA SER A 135 -3.03 -13.69 -10.42
C SER A 135 -1.56 -13.30 -10.26
N LEU A 136 -1.19 -12.72 -9.11
CA LEU A 136 0.18 -12.33 -8.79
C LEU A 136 1.16 -13.51 -8.78
N SER A 137 0.77 -14.63 -8.16
CA SER A 137 1.59 -15.85 -8.09
C SER A 137 1.76 -16.51 -9.46
N ASN A 138 0.76 -16.42 -10.33
CA ASN A 138 0.84 -16.93 -11.69
C ASN A 138 1.85 -16.10 -12.50
N LYS A 139 1.74 -14.77 -12.48
CA LYS A 139 2.71 -13.87 -13.10
C LYS A 139 4.12 -14.13 -12.55
N TYR A 140 4.28 -14.25 -11.24
CA TYR A 140 5.56 -14.53 -10.60
C TYR A 140 6.20 -15.84 -11.11
N LYS A 141 5.42 -16.92 -11.22
CA LYS A 141 5.89 -18.21 -11.76
C LYS A 141 6.32 -18.09 -13.23
N THR A 142 5.59 -17.33 -14.03
CA THR A 142 5.92 -17.07 -15.44
C THR A 142 7.23 -16.31 -15.59
N VAL A 143 7.41 -15.21 -14.84
CA VAL A 143 8.63 -14.39 -14.90
C VAL A 143 9.87 -15.20 -14.50
N LEU A 144 9.78 -16.00 -13.44
CA LEU A 144 10.89 -16.85 -13.00
C LEU A 144 11.09 -18.11 -13.86
N GLY A 145 10.12 -18.47 -14.72
CA GLY A 145 10.11 -19.74 -15.42
C GLY A 145 10.14 -20.93 -14.46
N ILE A 146 9.27 -20.94 -13.45
CA ILE A 146 9.29 -21.98 -12.39
C ILE A 146 8.84 -23.32 -12.97
N ASP A 147 9.77 -24.27 -13.05
CA ASP A 147 9.49 -25.68 -13.32
C ASP A 147 9.22 -26.39 -11.99
N ALA A 148 7.97 -26.82 -11.79
CA ALA A 148 7.52 -27.49 -10.57
C ALA A 148 8.13 -28.89 -10.38
N VAL A 149 8.47 -29.57 -11.47
CA VAL A 149 9.04 -30.93 -11.48
C VAL A 149 10.52 -30.86 -11.11
N LYS A 150 11.27 -30.00 -11.79
CA LYS A 150 12.70 -29.82 -11.57
C LYS A 150 13.01 -28.93 -10.35
N ARG A 151 12.00 -28.24 -9.78
CA ARG A 151 12.08 -27.31 -8.63
C ARG A 151 13.08 -26.17 -8.84
N ILE A 152 13.05 -25.59 -10.03
CA ILE A 152 14.04 -24.62 -10.48
C ILE A 152 13.34 -23.45 -11.16
N ALA A 153 13.95 -22.27 -11.02
CA ALA A 153 13.59 -21.07 -11.77
C ALA A 153 14.50 -21.04 -12.99
N LEU A 154 13.94 -21.31 -14.18
CA LEU A 154 14.70 -21.47 -15.43
C LEU A 154 15.27 -20.15 -15.92
N ASN A 155 14.56 -19.04 -15.70
CA ASN A 155 14.97 -17.72 -16.19
C ASN A 155 15.98 -17.02 -15.26
N VAL A 156 16.29 -17.62 -14.10
CA VAL A 156 17.18 -17.01 -13.11
C VAL A 156 18.61 -17.44 -13.40
N GLN A 157 19.47 -16.43 -13.54
CA GLN A 157 20.92 -16.55 -13.62
C GLN A 157 21.56 -15.97 -12.34
N ALA A 158 22.86 -16.16 -12.21
CA ALA A 158 23.71 -15.68 -11.14
C ALA A 158 24.89 -14.90 -11.70
N GLY A 159 25.37 -13.94 -10.93
CA GLY A 159 26.49 -13.09 -11.29
C GLY A 159 27.19 -12.57 -10.05
N ILE A 160 28.25 -11.81 -10.25
CA ILE A 160 28.95 -11.06 -9.20
C ILE A 160 28.68 -9.58 -9.41
N MET A 161 27.98 -8.97 -8.45
CA MET A 161 27.68 -7.55 -8.45
C MET A 161 28.84 -6.77 -7.80
N HIS A 162 29.16 -5.62 -8.38
CA HIS A 162 30.13 -4.66 -7.88
C HIS A 162 29.75 -3.23 -8.24
N THR A 163 30.47 -2.27 -7.67
CA THR A 163 30.30 -0.83 -7.91
C THR A 163 31.63 -0.18 -8.26
N ASP A 164 31.58 0.88 -9.06
CA ASP A 164 32.71 1.80 -9.32
C ASP A 164 32.62 3.09 -8.47
N GLY A 165 31.74 3.11 -7.47
CA GLY A 165 31.40 4.25 -6.63
C GLY A 165 30.26 5.12 -7.18
N LYS A 166 29.92 5.00 -8.46
CA LYS A 166 28.83 5.75 -9.11
C LYS A 166 27.70 4.87 -9.61
N ARG A 167 28.03 3.69 -10.13
CA ARG A 167 27.09 2.78 -10.79
C ARG A 167 27.35 1.34 -10.38
N TYR A 168 26.32 0.53 -10.52
CA TYR A 168 26.38 -0.90 -10.22
C TYR A 168 26.48 -1.71 -11.50
N TYR A 169 27.27 -2.78 -11.44
CA TYR A 169 27.54 -3.68 -12.55
C TYR A 169 27.37 -5.13 -12.09
N ILE A 170 27.02 -6.01 -13.02
CA ILE A 170 27.02 -7.46 -12.81
C ILE A 170 27.93 -8.11 -13.85
N THR A 171 28.87 -8.92 -13.37
CA THR A 171 29.61 -9.85 -14.21
C THR A 171 28.92 -11.22 -14.11
N PRO A 172 28.49 -11.84 -15.22
CA PRO A 172 27.90 -13.19 -15.19
C PRO A 172 28.83 -14.20 -14.48
N SER A 173 28.26 -15.20 -13.79
CA SER A 173 29.07 -16.29 -13.20
C SER A 173 29.41 -17.36 -14.24
N LYS A 174 30.57 -18.04 -14.11
CA LYS A 174 30.97 -19.12 -15.03
C LYS A 174 29.89 -20.20 -15.17
N ALA A 175 29.51 -20.53 -16.40
CA ALA A 175 28.56 -21.59 -16.72
C ALA A 175 29.26 -22.96 -16.70
N LEU A 176 29.30 -23.60 -15.52
CA LEU A 176 30.17 -24.76 -15.28
C LEU A 176 29.57 -26.12 -15.67
N ALA A 177 28.24 -26.25 -15.77
CA ALA A 177 27.59 -27.52 -16.16
C ALA A 177 26.08 -27.38 -16.40
N THR A 178 25.40 -26.44 -15.76
CA THR A 178 23.94 -26.33 -15.78
C THR A 178 23.45 -25.36 -16.85
N ASP A 179 22.18 -25.47 -17.24
CA ASP A 179 21.45 -24.45 -18.04
C ASP A 179 21.29 -23.11 -17.27
N ARG A 180 21.93 -23.04 -16.10
CA ARG A 180 22.02 -21.95 -15.14
C ARG A 180 23.49 -21.86 -14.75
N ASN A 181 23.94 -20.75 -14.22
CA ASN A 181 25.30 -20.59 -13.71
C ASN A 181 25.35 -20.61 -12.17
N TYR A 182 24.52 -21.43 -11.52
CA TYR A 182 24.57 -21.70 -10.08
C TYR A 182 24.02 -23.09 -9.72
N PHE A 183 24.42 -23.62 -8.56
CA PHE A 183 23.98 -24.92 -8.04
C PHE A 183 23.12 -24.75 -6.78
N ARG A 184 22.11 -25.61 -6.63
CA ARG A 184 21.35 -25.76 -5.37
C ARG A 184 21.92 -26.93 -4.58
N VAL A 185 22.22 -26.69 -3.31
CA VAL A 185 22.75 -27.69 -2.36
C VAL A 185 21.72 -27.89 -1.24
N ASP A 186 21.37 -29.14 -0.97
CA ASP A 186 20.49 -29.48 0.15
C ASP A 186 21.26 -29.44 1.47
N GLU A 187 20.65 -28.90 2.53
CA GLU A 187 21.30 -28.71 3.81
C GLU A 187 21.74 -30.04 4.45
N ILE A 188 20.97 -31.12 4.29
CA ILE A 188 21.36 -32.44 4.83
C ILE A 188 22.65 -32.91 4.17
N TRP A 189 22.75 -32.76 2.84
CA TRP A 189 23.97 -33.08 2.11
C TRP A 189 25.14 -32.21 2.56
N LEU A 190 24.92 -30.91 2.74
CA LEU A 190 25.95 -29.97 3.18
C LEU A 190 26.47 -30.33 4.57
N ARG A 191 25.58 -30.73 5.49
CA ARG A 191 25.95 -31.17 6.85
C ARG A 191 26.76 -32.45 6.86
N LYS A 192 26.41 -33.43 6.02
CA LYS A 192 27.10 -34.73 5.94
C LYS A 192 28.50 -34.60 5.35
N ASN A 193 28.64 -33.84 4.27
CA ASN A 193 29.87 -33.84 3.48
C ASN A 193 30.84 -32.74 3.93
N VAL A 194 30.31 -31.59 4.35
CA VAL A 194 31.10 -30.44 4.80
C VAL A 194 31.11 -30.36 6.32
N GLY A 195 29.93 -30.37 6.96
CA GLY A 195 29.82 -30.15 8.40
C GLY A 195 30.52 -28.86 8.83
N ASP A 196 31.28 -28.92 9.91
CA ASP A 196 31.95 -27.74 10.49
C ASP A 196 33.34 -27.48 9.86
N LYS A 197 33.70 -28.19 8.77
CA LYS A 197 35.01 -28.06 8.10
C LYS A 197 35.24 -26.70 7.45
N VAL A 198 34.17 -25.99 7.07
CA VAL A 198 34.24 -24.67 6.45
C VAL A 198 33.61 -23.66 7.40
N GLN A 199 34.42 -22.72 7.86
CA GLN A 199 33.97 -21.69 8.80
C GLN A 199 32.98 -20.72 8.14
N GLY A 200 32.01 -20.22 8.92
CA GLY A 200 31.04 -19.21 8.49
C GLY A 200 29.76 -19.74 7.85
N ILE A 201 29.61 -21.06 7.64
CA ILE A 201 28.35 -21.67 7.19
C ILE A 201 27.26 -21.51 8.27
N GLN A 202 26.19 -20.80 7.94
CA GLN A 202 25.01 -20.70 8.81
C GLN A 202 23.96 -21.72 8.39
N TYR A 203 23.85 -22.81 9.15
CA TYR A 203 22.85 -23.85 8.95
C TYR A 203 21.49 -23.47 9.56
N MET A 204 20.39 -23.81 8.88
CA MET A 204 19.03 -23.45 9.33
C MET A 204 18.45 -24.43 10.37
N TYR A 205 18.94 -25.67 10.43
CA TYR A 205 18.46 -26.72 11.34
C TYR A 205 19.57 -27.29 12.20
N LYS A 206 19.24 -27.86 13.36
CA LYS A 206 20.16 -28.55 14.28
C LYS A 206 20.78 -29.79 13.65
N LYS A 207 21.97 -30.18 14.12
CA LYS A 207 22.69 -31.39 13.67
C LYS A 207 21.85 -32.68 13.82
N ALA A 208 21.05 -32.78 14.88
CA ALA A 208 20.12 -33.89 15.13
C ALA A 208 19.06 -34.10 14.02
N LEU A 209 18.93 -33.19 13.05
CA LEU A 209 18.09 -33.44 11.87
C LEU A 209 18.59 -34.63 11.03
N LEU A 210 19.89 -34.95 11.11
CA LEU A 210 20.47 -36.08 10.40
C LEU A 210 19.87 -37.43 10.83
N ASP A 211 19.44 -37.53 12.10
CA ASP A 211 18.83 -38.74 12.66
C ASP A 211 17.45 -39.03 12.04
N GLU A 212 16.80 -38.00 11.47
CA GLU A 212 15.45 -38.06 10.88
C GLU A 212 15.49 -38.08 9.34
N GLU A 213 16.67 -38.18 8.73
CA GLU A 213 16.85 -38.08 7.27
C GLU A 213 16.08 -39.17 6.51
N LYS A 214 16.22 -40.44 6.93
CA LYS A 214 15.56 -41.58 6.28
C LYS A 214 14.04 -41.35 6.23
N GLN A 215 13.47 -40.97 7.36
CA GLN A 215 12.05 -40.65 7.47
C GLN A 215 11.66 -39.46 6.57
N LEU A 216 12.48 -38.40 6.51
CA LEU A 216 12.23 -37.27 5.62
C LEU A 216 12.28 -37.68 4.15
N ASP A 217 13.20 -38.54 3.76
CA ASP A 217 13.37 -38.97 2.38
C ASP A 217 12.25 -39.91 1.93
N ASP A 218 11.80 -40.80 2.80
CA ASP A 218 10.61 -41.63 2.59
C ASP A 218 9.37 -40.74 2.37
N ILE A 219 9.13 -39.76 3.26
CA ILE A 219 8.02 -38.80 3.11
C ILE A 219 8.17 -37.99 1.81
N LYS A 220 9.37 -37.51 1.47
CA LYS A 220 9.62 -36.76 0.22
C LYS A 220 9.39 -37.63 -1.02
N LYS A 221 9.71 -38.93 -0.95
CA LYS A 221 9.50 -39.89 -2.04
C LYS A 221 8.01 -40.10 -2.27
N GLU A 222 7.25 -40.34 -1.21
CA GLU A 222 5.80 -40.52 -1.30
C GLU A 222 5.09 -39.26 -1.81
N ILE A 223 5.48 -38.07 -1.33
CA ILE A 223 4.97 -36.79 -1.86
C ILE A 223 5.26 -36.66 -3.36
N ARG A 224 6.46 -37.07 -3.82
CA ARG A 224 6.83 -37.02 -5.24
C ARG A 224 5.99 -37.97 -6.07
N GLU A 225 5.75 -39.19 -5.58
CA GLU A 225 4.93 -40.19 -6.26
C GLU A 225 3.47 -39.73 -6.39
N LEU A 226 2.90 -39.14 -5.34
CA LEU A 226 1.55 -38.55 -5.40
C LEU A 226 1.47 -37.42 -6.44
N LYS A 227 2.43 -36.50 -6.43
CA LYS A 227 2.47 -35.39 -7.39
C LYS A 227 2.67 -35.85 -8.83
N ARG A 228 3.42 -36.95 -9.07
CA ARG A 228 3.57 -37.55 -10.40
C ARG A 228 2.28 -38.15 -10.94
N ARG A 229 1.33 -38.51 -10.07
CA ARG A 229 -0.02 -38.96 -10.44
C ARG A 229 -1.01 -37.78 -10.53
N ASP A 230 -0.51 -36.55 -10.68
CA ASP A 230 -1.27 -35.30 -10.67
C ASP A 230 -2.17 -35.10 -9.43
N ILE A 231 -1.87 -35.77 -8.33
CA ILE A 231 -2.53 -35.54 -7.04
C ILE A 231 -1.89 -34.31 -6.39
N ILE A 232 -2.48 -33.14 -6.66
CA ILE A 232 -1.98 -31.84 -6.17
C ILE A 232 -2.63 -31.48 -4.82
N ARG A 233 -3.79 -32.05 -4.49
CA ARG A 233 -4.47 -31.92 -3.19
C ARG A 233 -5.14 -33.24 -2.81
N SER A 234 -4.84 -33.75 -1.62
CA SER A 234 -5.54 -34.88 -1.00
C SER A 234 -5.25 -34.90 0.51
N PRO A 235 -6.15 -35.46 1.34
CA PRO A 235 -5.91 -35.60 2.78
C PRO A 235 -4.59 -36.31 3.09
N LYS A 236 -4.23 -37.31 2.26
CA LYS A 236 -2.95 -38.02 2.36
C LYS A 236 -1.75 -37.10 2.09
N LEU A 237 -1.79 -36.31 1.02
CA LEU A 237 -0.73 -35.35 0.69
C LEU A 237 -0.59 -34.27 1.78
N ASP A 238 -1.71 -33.82 2.35
CA ASP A 238 -1.72 -32.83 3.43
C ASP A 238 -1.11 -33.40 4.71
N ASN A 239 -1.44 -34.65 5.07
CA ASN A 239 -0.84 -35.35 6.20
C ASN A 239 0.69 -35.53 6.02
N LEU A 240 1.14 -35.93 4.83
CA LEU A 240 2.57 -36.08 4.54
C LEU A 240 3.31 -34.74 4.63
N ASN A 241 2.72 -33.66 4.11
CA ASN A 241 3.30 -32.32 4.25
C ASN A 241 3.32 -31.86 5.71
N TYR A 242 2.28 -32.17 6.50
CA TYR A 242 2.24 -31.90 7.92
C TYR A 242 3.38 -32.62 8.67
N ARG A 243 3.52 -33.94 8.48
CA ARG A 243 4.59 -34.75 9.11
C ARG A 243 5.97 -34.23 8.75
N LYS A 244 6.24 -33.97 7.46
CA LYS A 244 7.48 -33.35 7.00
C LYS A 244 7.76 -32.02 7.71
N ASN A 245 6.76 -31.14 7.78
CA ASN A 245 6.89 -29.82 8.40
C ASN A 245 6.97 -29.89 9.93
N ALA A 246 6.52 -30.98 10.56
CA ALA A 246 6.67 -31.22 12.00
C ALA A 246 8.11 -31.60 12.34
N ILE A 247 8.72 -32.53 11.58
CA ILE A 247 10.14 -32.90 11.72
C ILE A 247 11.03 -31.67 11.55
N LEU A 248 10.84 -30.92 10.46
CA LEU A 248 11.64 -29.72 10.21
C LEU A 248 11.44 -28.67 11.32
N ARG A 249 10.23 -28.54 11.88
CA ARG A 249 9.97 -27.63 13.00
C ARG A 249 10.70 -28.05 14.27
N LYS A 250 10.74 -29.34 14.60
CA LYS A 250 11.44 -29.89 15.77
C LYS A 250 12.93 -29.52 15.78
N HIS A 251 13.56 -29.48 14.60
CA HIS A 251 14.99 -29.22 14.46
C HIS A 251 15.35 -27.82 13.98
N ALA A 252 14.40 -26.92 13.71
CA ALA A 252 14.70 -25.57 13.23
C ALA A 252 15.35 -24.71 14.33
N TYR A 253 16.37 -23.93 13.98
CA TYR A 253 16.84 -22.83 14.84
C TYR A 253 15.85 -21.65 14.84
N GLY A 254 15.13 -21.45 13.74
CA GLY A 254 14.14 -20.39 13.59
C GLY A 254 14.74 -19.05 13.16
N GLU A 255 13.86 -18.10 12.83
CA GLU A 255 14.22 -16.81 12.22
C GLU A 255 15.03 -15.89 13.14
N LYS A 256 14.85 -16.01 14.47
CA LYS A 256 15.60 -15.17 15.44
C LYS A 256 17.08 -15.53 15.52
N ILE A 257 17.41 -16.78 15.21
CA ILE A 257 18.77 -17.34 15.36
C ILE A 257 19.48 -17.35 14.01
N HIS A 258 18.84 -17.85 12.95
CA HIS A 258 19.46 -17.97 11.63
C HIS A 258 19.69 -16.60 10.98
N VAL A 259 20.91 -16.34 10.54
CA VAL A 259 21.28 -15.13 9.80
C VAL A 259 21.63 -15.52 8.34
N PRO A 260 21.08 -14.81 7.32
CA PRO A 260 21.51 -14.98 5.94
C PRO A 260 23.03 -14.80 5.83
N TYR A 261 23.69 -15.60 5.00
CA TYR A 261 25.15 -15.54 4.86
C TYR A 261 25.58 -15.73 3.42
N GLN A 262 26.77 -15.23 3.14
CA GLN A 262 27.57 -15.53 1.95
C GLN A 262 29.02 -15.72 2.40
N ILE A 263 29.69 -16.75 1.90
CA ILE A 263 31.12 -16.99 2.12
C ILE A 263 31.76 -17.46 0.83
N GLU A 264 33.03 -17.15 0.64
CA GLU A 264 33.81 -17.72 -0.45
C GLU A 264 34.25 -19.14 -0.12
N ILE A 265 34.16 -20.02 -1.12
CA ILE A 265 34.50 -21.44 -1.03
C ILE A 265 35.27 -21.89 -2.27
N SER A 266 35.86 -23.08 -2.18
CA SER A 266 36.20 -23.86 -3.37
C SER A 266 35.32 -25.11 -3.46
N PHE A 267 35.12 -25.66 -4.66
CA PHE A 267 34.26 -26.81 -4.90
C PHE A 267 34.67 -27.66 -6.10
N GLU A 268 34.12 -28.87 -6.14
CA GLU A 268 34.10 -29.76 -7.30
C GLU A 268 32.64 -30.03 -7.69
N TYR A 269 32.41 -30.30 -8.97
CA TYR A 269 31.08 -30.59 -9.51
C TYR A 269 31.16 -31.70 -10.57
N SER A 270 30.05 -32.41 -10.75
CA SER A 270 29.89 -33.37 -11.85
C SER A 270 29.21 -32.72 -13.04
N ASN A 271 29.74 -32.99 -14.24
CA ASN A 271 29.15 -32.58 -15.52
C ASN A 271 28.51 -33.76 -16.27
N ASP A 272 28.23 -34.88 -15.59
CA ASP A 272 27.52 -36.01 -16.22
C ASP A 272 26.06 -35.63 -16.53
N ASN A 273 25.62 -35.94 -17.76
CA ASN A 273 24.27 -35.68 -18.27
C ASN A 273 23.16 -36.25 -17.36
N LYS A 274 23.46 -37.26 -16.54
CA LYS A 274 22.50 -37.86 -15.60
C LYS A 274 22.37 -37.12 -14.26
N ALA A 275 23.37 -36.34 -13.81
CA ALA A 275 23.34 -35.69 -12.50
C ALA A 275 24.31 -34.49 -12.36
N LYS A 276 23.95 -33.34 -12.93
CA LYS A 276 24.65 -32.05 -12.70
C LYS A 276 24.51 -31.59 -11.25
N ARG A 277 25.54 -31.79 -10.42
CA ARG A 277 25.52 -31.46 -8.97
C ARG A 277 26.91 -31.17 -8.40
N ILE A 278 26.94 -30.49 -7.27
CA ILE A 278 28.15 -30.33 -6.44
C ILE A 278 28.53 -31.69 -5.82
N THR A 279 29.83 -32.01 -5.86
CA THR A 279 30.39 -33.24 -5.29
C THR A 279 31.25 -32.97 -4.06
N LYS A 280 31.95 -31.83 -3.99
CA LYS A 280 32.76 -31.40 -2.84
C LYS A 280 32.67 -29.90 -2.62
N ILE A 281 32.77 -29.46 -1.36
CA ILE A 281 32.86 -28.06 -0.93
C ILE A 281 33.91 -27.98 0.17
N GLY A 282 34.78 -26.96 0.10
CA GLY A 282 35.84 -26.72 1.07
C GLY A 282 36.26 -25.25 1.11
N ASP A 283 37.28 -24.95 1.90
CA ASP A 283 37.83 -23.59 2.01
C ASP A 283 38.38 -23.09 0.66
N LYS A 284 38.57 -21.78 0.52
CA LYS A 284 38.85 -21.05 -0.75
C LYS A 284 40.00 -21.61 -1.62
N ARG A 285 40.86 -22.47 -1.10
CA ARG A 285 42.07 -23.01 -1.76
C ARG A 285 42.08 -24.55 -1.89
N MET A 286 41.06 -25.25 -1.40
CA MET A 286 41.08 -26.71 -1.32
C MET A 286 40.79 -27.43 -2.65
N TYR A 287 39.93 -26.87 -3.49
CA TYR A 287 39.47 -27.47 -4.74
C TYR A 287 39.68 -26.54 -5.95
N LYS A 288 39.60 -27.12 -7.15
CA LYS A 288 39.89 -26.44 -8.42
C LYS A 288 38.94 -25.26 -8.69
N SER A 289 37.64 -25.44 -8.48
CA SER A 289 36.66 -24.39 -8.79
C SER A 289 36.48 -23.47 -7.59
N LYS A 290 36.35 -22.16 -7.82
CA LYS A 290 36.14 -21.14 -6.78
C LYS A 290 34.78 -20.48 -6.96
N GLY A 291 34.19 -20.02 -5.87
CA GLY A 291 32.92 -19.30 -5.89
C GLY A 291 32.43 -18.93 -4.50
N PHE A 292 31.13 -18.74 -4.37
CA PHE A 292 30.44 -18.36 -3.15
C PHE A 292 29.41 -19.41 -2.75
N LEU A 293 29.32 -19.72 -1.46
CA LEU A 293 28.22 -20.45 -0.85
C LEU A 293 27.35 -19.46 -0.08
N LEU A 294 26.05 -19.47 -0.35
CA LEU A 294 25.13 -18.52 0.27
C LEU A 294 23.76 -19.11 0.58
N THR A 295 23.07 -18.51 1.54
CA THR A 295 21.63 -18.71 1.72
C THR A 295 20.96 -17.46 2.27
N GLY A 296 19.76 -17.18 1.77
CA GLY A 296 18.92 -16.10 2.32
C GLY A 296 18.32 -16.45 3.69
N GLY A 297 17.38 -15.62 4.15
CA GLY A 297 16.70 -15.79 5.44
C GLY A 297 15.99 -17.13 5.63
N PHE A 298 15.73 -17.45 6.89
CA PHE A 298 15.01 -18.66 7.30
C PHE A 298 13.55 -18.56 6.85
N ILE A 299 13.09 -19.59 6.13
CA ILE A 299 11.68 -19.78 5.78
C ILE A 299 11.36 -21.21 6.18
N ARG A 300 10.23 -21.40 6.87
CA ARG A 300 9.83 -22.73 7.35
C ARG A 300 9.83 -23.74 6.19
N GLY A 301 10.59 -24.83 6.35
CA GLY A 301 10.69 -25.91 5.36
C GLY A 301 11.75 -25.70 4.28
N LYS A 302 12.40 -24.54 4.19
CA LYS A 302 13.55 -24.30 3.31
C LYS A 302 14.75 -25.05 3.86
N MET A 303 15.45 -25.82 3.01
CA MET A 303 16.70 -26.54 3.32
C MET A 303 17.75 -26.32 2.23
N SER A 304 17.71 -25.16 1.56
CA SER A 304 18.46 -24.92 0.33
C SER A 304 19.51 -23.85 0.52
N HIS A 305 20.74 -24.22 0.17
CA HIS A 305 21.90 -23.36 0.00
C HIS A 305 22.25 -23.29 -1.48
N TYR A 306 23.02 -22.30 -1.89
CA TYR A 306 23.35 -22.08 -3.28
C TYR A 306 24.85 -21.84 -3.45
N VAL A 307 25.43 -22.49 -4.44
CA VAL A 307 26.82 -22.25 -4.88
C VAL A 307 26.77 -21.43 -6.15
N VAL A 308 27.37 -20.25 -6.12
CA VAL A 308 27.56 -19.34 -7.25
C VAL A 308 29.04 -19.37 -7.64
N PRO A 309 29.42 -19.89 -8.81
CA PRO A 309 30.79 -19.84 -9.31
C PRO A 309 31.34 -18.40 -9.37
N LYS A 310 32.66 -18.26 -9.45
CA LYS A 310 33.28 -16.95 -9.74
C LYS A 310 32.79 -16.36 -11.07
N GLU A 311 33.01 -15.06 -11.22
CA GLU A 311 32.77 -14.31 -12.46
C GLU A 311 33.38 -15.02 -13.68
N SER A 312 32.65 -15.00 -14.78
CA SER A 312 33.08 -15.48 -16.09
C SER A 312 34.07 -14.50 -16.71
N ASP A 313 34.57 -14.87 -17.88
CA ASP A 313 35.43 -14.01 -18.68
C ASP A 313 34.58 -13.11 -19.62
N GLU A 314 33.25 -13.07 -19.40
CA GLU A 314 32.30 -12.21 -20.11
C GLU A 314 32.33 -10.78 -19.55
N GLU A 315 31.94 -9.81 -20.38
CA GLU A 315 31.88 -8.41 -19.96
C GLU A 315 30.82 -8.16 -18.89
N SER A 316 31.09 -7.17 -18.04
CA SER A 316 30.14 -6.73 -17.03
C SER A 316 29.10 -5.80 -17.66
N PHE A 317 27.83 -5.98 -17.31
CA PHE A 317 26.77 -5.09 -17.77
C PHE A 317 26.30 -4.16 -16.64
N MET A 318 25.99 -2.93 -17.01
CA MET A 318 25.54 -1.88 -16.09
C MET A 318 24.09 -2.09 -15.68
N ILE A 319 23.78 -1.88 -14.40
CA ILE A 319 22.42 -1.82 -13.88
C ILE A 319 21.93 -0.36 -13.95
N TYR A 320 20.74 -0.16 -14.49
CA TYR A 320 20.11 1.15 -14.55
C TYR A 320 19.76 1.72 -13.17
N GLU A 321 19.91 3.03 -13.02
CA GLU A 321 19.68 3.74 -11.77
C GLU A 321 18.23 3.60 -11.26
N ASP A 322 17.25 3.58 -12.15
CA ASP A 322 15.84 3.38 -11.78
C ASP A 322 15.60 2.02 -11.10
N THR A 323 16.32 0.99 -11.55
CA THR A 323 16.25 -0.37 -11.00
C THR A 323 16.92 -0.41 -9.61
N ILE A 324 18.04 0.30 -9.44
CA ILE A 324 18.71 0.47 -8.15
C ILE A 324 17.81 1.24 -7.16
N THR A 325 17.22 2.34 -7.60
CA THR A 325 16.30 3.16 -6.80
C THR A 325 15.09 2.34 -6.35
N SER A 326 14.45 1.62 -7.27
CA SER A 326 13.31 0.74 -6.96
C SER A 326 13.69 -0.38 -5.97
N TYR A 327 14.92 -0.89 -6.04
CA TYR A 327 15.42 -1.88 -5.09
C TYR A 327 15.62 -1.29 -3.69
N LYS A 328 16.23 -0.11 -3.59
CA LYS A 328 16.38 0.62 -2.31
C LYS A 328 15.03 0.95 -1.68
N ASP A 329 14.06 1.40 -2.47
CA ASP A 329 12.69 1.63 -2.01
C ASP A 329 12.01 0.36 -1.51
N ASP A 330 12.26 -0.81 -2.13
CA ASP A 330 11.79 -2.09 -1.60
C ASP A 330 12.48 -2.47 -0.28
N LEU A 331 13.78 -2.19 -0.10
CA LEU A 331 14.47 -2.41 1.17
C LEU A 331 13.86 -1.57 2.30
N ILE A 332 13.53 -0.31 2.03
CA ILE A 332 12.86 0.58 2.98
C ILE A 332 11.45 0.06 3.28
N ARG A 333 10.65 -0.22 2.24
CA ARG A 333 9.28 -0.75 2.37
C ARG A 333 9.22 -2.09 3.11
N THR A 334 10.22 -2.95 2.93
CA THR A 334 10.32 -4.25 3.61
C THR A 334 11.05 -4.19 4.96
N LYS A 335 11.30 -2.98 5.48
CA LYS A 335 11.92 -2.72 6.79
C LYS A 335 13.29 -3.38 6.96
N LYS A 336 14.06 -3.45 5.86
CA LYS A 336 15.46 -3.89 5.86
C LYS A 336 16.44 -2.72 5.87
N MET A 337 15.97 -1.54 5.50
CA MET A 337 16.71 -0.28 5.45
C MET A 337 15.84 0.83 6.03
N LYS A 338 16.46 1.83 6.66
CA LYS A 338 15.84 3.08 7.12
C LYS A 338 16.42 4.26 6.36
N LYS A 339 15.70 5.38 6.33
CA LYS A 339 16.25 6.64 5.80
C LYS A 339 17.18 7.29 6.85
N PRO A 340 18.32 7.92 6.48
CA PRO A 340 18.92 7.97 5.14
C PRO A 340 19.75 6.70 4.86
N GLU A 341 19.20 5.77 4.08
CA GLU A 341 19.81 4.53 3.56
C GLU A 341 20.64 3.66 4.53
N LYS A 342 20.28 3.61 5.82
CA LYS A 342 20.95 2.78 6.82
C LYS A 342 20.34 1.37 6.91
N MET A 343 21.14 0.33 6.74
CA MET A 343 20.70 -1.06 6.89
C MET A 343 20.32 -1.39 8.34
N GLU A 344 19.27 -2.18 8.51
CA GLU A 344 18.88 -2.74 9.81
C GLU A 344 19.85 -3.85 10.25
N PRO A 345 20.05 -4.06 11.57
CA PRO A 345 20.92 -5.12 12.08
C PRO A 345 20.58 -6.49 11.48
N LYS A 346 21.61 -7.26 11.11
CA LYS A 346 21.50 -8.59 10.48
C LYS A 346 20.82 -8.60 9.10
N LYS A 347 20.70 -7.45 8.42
CA LYS A 347 20.14 -7.33 7.05
C LYS A 347 21.16 -7.01 5.97
N ASP A 348 22.44 -6.85 6.31
CA ASP A 348 23.54 -6.50 5.38
C ASP A 348 23.69 -7.45 4.19
N PHE A 349 23.27 -8.71 4.35
CA PHE A 349 23.17 -9.67 3.25
C PHE A 349 22.42 -9.09 2.03
N PHE A 350 21.37 -8.30 2.25
CA PHE A 350 20.57 -7.70 1.19
C PHE A 350 21.07 -6.32 0.72
N ALA A 351 22.12 -5.78 1.33
CA ALA A 351 22.68 -4.49 0.92
C ALA A 351 23.35 -4.60 -0.46
N LEU A 352 23.32 -3.50 -1.21
CA LEU A 352 24.14 -3.35 -2.41
C LEU A 352 25.64 -3.37 -2.02
N PRO A 353 26.54 -3.85 -2.89
CA PRO A 353 27.97 -3.91 -2.60
C PRO A 353 28.55 -2.50 -2.39
N LYS A 354 29.49 -2.39 -1.44
CA LYS A 354 30.34 -1.19 -1.28
C LYS A 354 31.53 -1.22 -2.24
N ASP A 355 32.31 -0.14 -2.26
CA ASP A 355 33.57 -0.09 -2.99
C ASP A 355 34.47 -1.27 -2.59
N ASP A 356 35.11 -1.89 -3.60
CA ASP A 356 35.90 -3.13 -3.50
C ASP A 356 35.14 -4.40 -3.07
N GLU A 357 33.85 -4.31 -2.77
CA GLU A 357 33.03 -5.48 -2.43
C GLU A 357 32.55 -6.21 -3.69
N ARG A 358 32.77 -7.53 -3.72
CA ARG A 358 32.23 -8.44 -4.74
C ARG A 358 31.13 -9.30 -4.10
N LYS A 359 29.88 -9.11 -4.52
CA LYS A 359 28.74 -9.86 -3.94
C LYS A 359 28.07 -10.78 -4.96
N PRO A 360 27.83 -12.06 -4.64
CA PRO A 360 27.02 -12.92 -5.49
C PRO A 360 25.57 -12.40 -5.54
N VAL A 361 25.03 -12.30 -6.75
CA VAL A 361 23.67 -11.82 -7.04
C VAL A 361 22.96 -12.79 -7.98
N PHE A 362 21.63 -12.82 -7.91
CA PHE A 362 20.79 -13.50 -8.89
C PHE A 362 20.05 -12.47 -9.72
N TYR A 363 19.92 -12.71 -11.01
CA TYR A 363 19.20 -11.83 -11.90
C TYR A 363 18.38 -12.60 -12.94
N ILE A 364 17.43 -11.91 -13.53
CA ILE A 364 16.64 -12.34 -14.68
C ILE A 364 16.83 -11.27 -15.73
N ASP A 365 17.13 -11.69 -16.95
CA ASP A 365 17.16 -10.83 -18.14
C ASP A 365 16.30 -11.49 -19.21
N LEU A 366 15.15 -10.87 -19.53
CA LEU A 366 14.22 -11.37 -20.53
C LEU A 366 14.42 -10.72 -21.92
N GLY A 367 15.43 -9.86 -22.09
CA GLY A 367 15.97 -9.46 -23.40
C GLY A 367 15.01 -8.75 -24.36
N LYS A 368 13.98 -8.02 -23.88
CA LYS A 368 12.98 -7.41 -24.79
C LYS A 368 13.16 -5.93 -25.12
N LYS A 369 13.99 -5.20 -24.36
CA LYS A 369 14.46 -3.81 -24.57
C LYS A 369 15.42 -3.44 -23.44
N LEU A 370 16.21 -2.39 -23.59
CA LEU A 370 17.07 -1.87 -22.50
C LEU A 370 16.21 -1.63 -21.24
N ASN A 371 16.52 -2.37 -20.17
CA ASN A 371 15.89 -2.35 -18.83
C ASN A 371 14.47 -2.97 -18.69
N GLU A 372 13.76 -3.33 -19.76
CA GLU A 372 12.46 -3.99 -19.65
C GLU A 372 12.63 -5.50 -19.37
N GLY A 373 12.18 -5.93 -18.18
CA GLY A 373 12.25 -7.33 -17.76
C GLY A 373 13.57 -7.74 -17.11
N PHE A 374 14.43 -6.77 -16.76
CA PHE A 374 15.59 -7.00 -15.92
C PHE A 374 15.19 -6.95 -14.43
N HIS A 375 15.56 -7.98 -13.67
CA HIS A 375 15.30 -8.05 -12.24
C HIS A 375 16.50 -8.63 -11.51
N PHE A 376 16.80 -8.17 -10.29
CA PHE A 376 17.87 -8.76 -9.49
C PHE A 376 17.52 -8.93 -8.01
N GLY A 377 18.28 -9.77 -7.32
CA GLY A 377 18.25 -9.88 -5.87
C GLY A 377 19.25 -10.91 -5.33
N PHE A 378 19.49 -10.89 -4.02
CA PHE A 378 20.49 -11.76 -3.37
C PHE A 378 20.00 -13.19 -3.06
N THR A 379 18.88 -13.61 -3.65
CA THR A 379 18.37 -14.99 -3.56
C THR A 379 17.72 -15.41 -4.87
N PRO A 380 17.74 -16.71 -5.27
CA PRO A 380 17.17 -17.16 -6.54
C PRO A 380 15.67 -16.88 -6.70
N TYR A 381 14.93 -16.88 -5.60
CA TYR A 381 13.53 -16.44 -5.57
C TYR A 381 13.46 -14.93 -5.24
N LEU A 382 14.06 -14.15 -6.14
CA LEU A 382 14.14 -12.69 -6.04
C LEU A 382 12.74 -12.04 -6.10
N ARG A 383 12.64 -10.81 -5.60
CA ARG A 383 11.45 -9.98 -5.81
C ARG A 383 11.57 -9.34 -7.18
N VAL A 384 10.49 -9.36 -7.94
CA VAL A 384 10.43 -8.83 -9.31
C VAL A 384 9.69 -7.50 -9.29
N SER A 385 10.10 -6.56 -10.12
CA SER A 385 9.39 -5.29 -10.31
C SER A 385 8.15 -5.51 -11.17
N TYR A 386 7.10 -4.76 -10.86
CA TYR A 386 6.03 -4.56 -11.84
C TYR A 386 6.53 -3.75 -13.02
N SER A 387 5.96 -3.99 -14.21
CA SER A 387 6.25 -3.18 -15.40
C SER A 387 5.63 -1.78 -15.35
N LYS A 388 4.63 -1.57 -14.48
CA LYS A 388 3.91 -0.30 -14.34
C LYS A 388 4.02 0.25 -12.93
N SER A 389 4.13 1.58 -12.86
CA SER A 389 4.11 2.35 -11.61
C SER A 389 2.69 2.70 -11.17
N VAL A 390 2.51 3.18 -9.94
CA VAL A 390 1.19 3.62 -9.43
C VAL A 390 0.53 4.67 -10.33
N HIS A 391 1.31 5.60 -10.93
CA HIS A 391 0.76 6.63 -11.82
C HIS A 391 0.07 6.09 -13.06
N HIS A 392 0.42 4.89 -13.52
CA HIS A 392 -0.25 4.24 -14.66
C HIS A 392 -1.70 3.87 -14.37
N GLY A 393 -2.09 3.77 -13.10
CA GLY A 393 -3.47 3.52 -12.67
C GLY A 393 -4.27 4.79 -12.41
N ILE A 394 -3.68 5.98 -12.60
CA ILE A 394 -4.37 7.26 -12.43
C ILE A 394 -5.03 7.62 -13.77
N PRO A 395 -6.31 8.08 -13.79
CA PRO A 395 -6.96 8.48 -15.03
C PRO A 395 -6.16 9.58 -15.76
N GLU A 396 -6.10 9.49 -17.09
CA GLU A 396 -5.24 10.36 -17.93
C GLU A 396 -5.46 11.86 -17.71
N TYR A 397 -6.68 12.29 -17.42
CA TYR A 397 -6.98 13.71 -17.19
C TYR A 397 -6.39 14.28 -15.90
N HIS A 398 -5.93 13.43 -14.98
CA HIS A 398 -5.17 13.86 -13.81
C HIS A 398 -3.68 14.06 -14.13
N GLY A 399 -3.27 13.94 -15.41
CA GLY A 399 -1.90 14.19 -15.87
C GLY A 399 -1.37 15.60 -15.58
N THR A 400 -0.07 15.78 -15.72
CA THR A 400 0.63 17.07 -15.53
C THR A 400 0.36 18.03 -16.69
N GLY A 401 0.43 19.35 -16.41
CA GLY A 401 0.43 20.40 -17.45
C GLY A 401 -0.94 20.88 -17.95
N ARG A 402 -2.04 20.65 -17.21
CA ARG A 402 -3.40 21.02 -17.65
C ARG A 402 -4.00 22.29 -17.00
N GLY A 403 -3.27 22.92 -16.09
CA GLY A 403 -3.69 24.16 -15.42
C GLY A 403 -3.52 24.05 -13.90
N ILE A 404 -4.23 24.90 -13.18
CA ILE A 404 -4.18 25.03 -11.73
C ILE A 404 -5.58 24.81 -11.18
N SER A 405 -5.74 23.71 -10.45
CA SER A 405 -6.98 23.38 -9.77
C SER A 405 -7.28 24.32 -8.59
N TYR A 406 -8.52 24.32 -8.13
CA TYR A 406 -8.91 25.05 -6.92
C TYR A 406 -8.04 24.72 -5.70
N ALA A 407 -7.75 23.43 -5.47
CA ALA A 407 -6.93 23.02 -4.33
C ALA A 407 -5.52 23.62 -4.41
N LYS A 408 -4.91 23.66 -5.60
CA LYS A 408 -3.60 24.32 -5.80
C LYS A 408 -3.70 25.84 -5.62
N ALA A 409 -4.72 26.48 -6.18
CA ALA A 409 -4.90 27.93 -6.08
C ALA A 409 -5.20 28.43 -4.65
N LEU A 410 -5.86 27.62 -3.83
CA LEU A 410 -6.15 27.96 -2.42
C LEU A 410 -4.96 27.65 -1.51
N PHE A 411 -4.48 26.40 -1.57
CA PHE A 411 -3.47 25.88 -0.64
C PHE A 411 -2.02 26.18 -1.07
N GLY A 412 -1.81 26.74 -2.26
CA GLY A 412 -0.48 26.99 -2.81
C GLY A 412 0.23 25.72 -3.25
N PHE A 413 1.31 25.92 -4.01
CA PHE A 413 2.13 24.83 -4.55
C PHE A 413 3.56 25.30 -4.82
N ILE A 414 4.47 24.33 -4.88
CA ILE A 414 5.85 24.50 -5.31
C ILE A 414 5.98 23.76 -6.64
N ASN A 415 6.48 24.43 -7.68
CA ASN A 415 6.76 23.81 -8.97
C ASN A 415 8.25 23.98 -9.28
N LYS A 416 8.94 22.89 -9.61
CA LYS A 416 10.39 22.92 -9.90
C LYS A 416 10.71 23.62 -11.23
N ASP A 417 9.77 23.57 -12.18
CA ASP A 417 9.97 24.04 -13.56
C ASP A 417 9.17 25.33 -13.89
N GLU A 418 8.35 25.84 -12.95
CA GLU A 418 7.56 27.07 -13.11
C GLU A 418 7.67 27.99 -11.89
N LYS A 419 6.89 29.09 -11.85
CA LYS A 419 6.80 29.96 -10.68
C LYS A 419 6.08 29.23 -9.53
N ASN A 420 6.53 29.47 -8.31
CA ASN A 420 5.85 29.02 -7.10
C ASN A 420 4.66 29.92 -6.77
N TYR A 421 3.66 29.40 -6.05
CA TYR A 421 2.50 30.17 -5.64
C TYR A 421 2.19 29.97 -4.15
N LYS A 422 2.14 31.09 -3.41
CA LYS A 422 1.88 31.09 -1.97
C LYS A 422 0.40 30.81 -1.71
N SER A 423 0.11 30.07 -0.64
CA SER A 423 -1.27 29.85 -0.19
C SER A 423 -1.97 31.18 0.12
N ARG A 424 -3.25 31.27 -0.20
CA ARG A 424 -4.15 32.40 0.14
C ARG A 424 -5.01 32.13 1.36
N ILE A 425 -4.77 31.01 2.04
CA ILE A 425 -5.48 30.61 3.25
C ILE A 425 -4.49 30.19 4.33
N SER A 426 -4.83 30.47 5.59
CA SER A 426 -4.05 30.04 6.75
C SER A 426 -4.98 29.54 7.85
N PHE A 427 -4.52 28.55 8.60
CA PHE A 427 -5.30 27.87 9.64
C PHE A 427 -4.60 28.10 10.97
N GLU A 428 -5.33 28.65 11.93
CA GLU A 428 -4.91 28.68 13.32
C GLU A 428 -5.07 27.29 13.96
N ASP A 429 -4.39 27.07 15.08
CA ASP A 429 -4.63 25.89 15.91
C ASP A 429 -6.05 25.95 16.47
N ALA A 430 -6.81 24.86 16.34
CA ALA A 430 -8.14 24.78 16.94
C ALA A 430 -7.99 24.43 18.43
N VAL A 431 -8.10 25.44 19.29
CA VAL A 431 -7.85 25.32 20.73
C VAL A 431 -9.05 24.66 21.44
N ALA A 432 -8.78 23.69 22.30
CA ALA A 432 -9.80 23.07 23.13
C ALA A 432 -10.29 24.06 24.20
N LEU A 433 -11.61 24.31 24.25
CA LEU A 433 -12.21 25.16 25.29
C LEU A 433 -12.04 24.57 26.69
N LYS A 434 -12.08 23.23 26.79
CA LYS A 434 -11.79 22.47 28.01
C LYS A 434 -11.11 21.16 27.62
N GLY A 435 -9.79 21.07 27.82
CA GLY A 435 -9.02 19.87 27.53
C GLY A 435 -8.93 18.94 28.75
N GLU A 436 -9.73 17.87 28.77
CA GLU A 436 -9.66 16.82 29.78
C GLU A 436 -9.14 15.53 29.14
N VAL A 437 -8.01 15.03 29.64
CA VAL A 437 -7.45 13.74 29.19
C VAL A 437 -8.36 12.61 29.68
N ASP A 438 -8.77 11.76 28.75
CA ASP A 438 -9.61 10.62 29.03
C ASP A 438 -8.74 9.38 29.29
N ASN A 439 -8.44 9.19 30.58
CA ASN A 439 -7.69 8.01 31.04
C ASN A 439 -8.44 6.71 30.79
N GLU A 440 -9.78 6.73 30.77
CA GLU A 440 -10.60 5.53 30.56
C GLU A 440 -10.61 5.06 29.10
N SER A 441 -10.31 5.97 28.17
CA SER A 441 -10.21 5.69 26.74
C SER A 441 -8.78 5.42 26.25
N SER A 442 -7.84 5.26 27.17
CA SER A 442 -6.45 4.96 26.83
C SER A 442 -6.30 3.51 26.38
N VAL A 443 -5.91 3.30 25.12
CA VAL A 443 -5.76 1.96 24.52
C VAL A 443 -4.36 1.70 24.00
N LYS A 444 -3.95 0.43 24.04
CA LYS A 444 -2.77 -0.07 23.33
C LYS A 444 -3.11 -0.28 21.86
N MET A 445 -2.28 0.28 21.00
CA MET A 445 -2.45 0.33 19.55
C MET A 445 -1.33 -0.41 18.86
N LEU A 446 -1.68 -1.12 17.79
CA LEU A 446 -0.74 -1.69 16.82
C LEU A 446 -0.45 -0.67 15.71
N LEU A 447 0.82 -0.42 15.43
CA LEU A 447 1.24 0.29 14.21
C LEU A 447 1.05 -0.61 12.98
N GLY A 448 -0.17 -0.70 12.48
CA GLY A 448 -0.49 -1.34 11.20
C GLY A 448 -0.37 -0.35 10.05
N GLU A 449 0.66 -0.50 9.21
CA GLU A 449 0.80 0.33 8.01
C GLU A 449 -0.06 -0.22 6.85
N PRO A 450 -0.84 0.64 6.18
CA PRO A 450 -1.50 0.26 4.94
C PRO A 450 -0.46 -0.19 3.90
N GLN A 451 -0.65 -1.37 3.31
CA GLN A 451 0.23 -1.85 2.24
C GLN A 451 -0.37 -1.54 0.88
N ALA A 452 0.17 -0.53 0.18
CA ALA A 452 -0.23 -0.19 -1.19
C ALA A 452 -0.08 -1.37 -2.18
N THR A 453 0.80 -2.33 -1.87
CA THR A 453 0.95 -3.59 -2.63
C THR A 453 -0.28 -4.52 -2.55
N SER A 454 -1.26 -4.21 -1.71
CA SER A 454 -2.50 -4.97 -1.55
C SER A 454 -3.49 -4.70 -2.71
N TYR A 455 -3.13 -5.13 -3.91
CA TYR A 455 -3.84 -4.84 -5.18
C TYR A 455 -5.36 -5.10 -5.11
N HIS A 456 -5.81 -6.21 -4.54
CA HIS A 456 -7.24 -6.54 -4.37
C HIS A 456 -8.06 -5.53 -3.53
N MET A 457 -7.39 -4.71 -2.70
CA MET A 457 -8.04 -3.70 -1.86
C MET A 457 -7.80 -2.26 -2.34
N TYR A 458 -6.75 -2.02 -3.13
CA TYR A 458 -6.29 -0.67 -3.52
C TYR A 458 -6.52 -0.36 -5.00
N LEU A 459 -6.68 -1.40 -5.84
CA LEU A 459 -7.06 -1.26 -7.24
C LEU A 459 -8.56 -1.50 -7.39
N HIS A 460 -9.16 -0.83 -8.37
CA HIS A 460 -10.50 -1.17 -8.83
C HIS A 460 -10.48 -2.59 -9.41
N GLN A 461 -11.52 -3.39 -9.14
CA GLN A 461 -11.58 -4.80 -9.52
C GLN A 461 -12.98 -5.12 -10.04
N ASP A 462 -13.09 -5.32 -11.34
CA ASP A 462 -14.34 -5.82 -11.95
C ASP A 462 -14.51 -7.33 -11.69
N LYS A 463 -13.37 -8.02 -11.54
CA LYS A 463 -13.31 -9.47 -11.37
C LYS A 463 -13.29 -9.81 -9.88
N ARG A 464 -13.91 -10.94 -9.53
CA ARG A 464 -13.96 -11.43 -8.13
C ARG A 464 -13.06 -12.63 -7.88
N HIS A 465 -12.72 -13.38 -8.92
CA HIS A 465 -11.93 -14.58 -8.78
C HIS A 465 -10.44 -14.23 -8.61
N LYS A 466 -9.82 -14.70 -7.52
CA LYS A 466 -8.44 -14.35 -7.13
C LYS A 466 -7.36 -14.62 -8.18
N MET A 467 -7.63 -15.50 -9.16
CA MET A 467 -6.71 -15.83 -10.24
C MET A 467 -6.74 -14.82 -11.39
N GLU A 468 -7.74 -13.96 -11.45
CA GLU A 468 -8.00 -13.05 -12.57
C GLU A 468 -7.89 -11.57 -12.16
N LEU A 469 -7.76 -11.30 -10.86
CA LEU A 469 -7.65 -9.95 -10.30
C LEU A 469 -6.54 -9.15 -10.95
N ASP A 470 -6.85 -7.89 -11.21
CA ASP A 470 -5.91 -6.95 -11.77
C ASP A 470 -4.84 -6.62 -10.72
N ILE A 471 -3.60 -6.54 -11.18
CA ILE A 471 -2.41 -6.20 -10.40
C ILE A 471 -1.81 -4.93 -11.01
N TYR A 472 -0.64 -4.49 -10.54
CA TYR A 472 0.08 -3.35 -11.13
C TYR A 472 0.75 -3.72 -12.48
N GLU A 473 0.06 -4.50 -13.31
CA GLU A 473 0.43 -4.91 -14.66
C GLU A 473 -0.77 -4.63 -15.58
N ASP A 474 -0.53 -4.65 -16.89
CA ASP A 474 -1.60 -4.48 -17.88
C ASP A 474 -2.45 -3.23 -17.59
N LYS A 475 -3.73 -3.20 -17.96
CA LYS A 475 -4.60 -2.07 -17.64
C LYS A 475 -5.17 -2.23 -16.23
N PHE A 476 -4.92 -1.25 -15.35
CA PHE A 476 -5.51 -1.18 -14.02
C PHE A 476 -5.86 0.27 -13.67
N SER A 477 -6.70 0.44 -12.64
CA SER A 477 -7.08 1.76 -12.11
C SER A 477 -6.98 1.74 -10.58
N ILE A 478 -6.48 2.82 -9.98
CA ILE A 478 -6.53 3.00 -8.54
C ILE A 478 -7.94 3.33 -8.07
N ARG A 479 -8.27 3.02 -6.81
CA ARG A 479 -9.62 3.25 -6.27
C ARG A 479 -9.97 4.70 -5.95
N GLY A 480 -8.97 5.53 -5.66
CA GLY A 480 -9.14 6.95 -5.34
C GLY A 480 -8.69 7.34 -3.95
N ILE A 481 -9.41 8.27 -3.30
CA ILE A 481 -9.00 8.92 -2.06
C ILE A 481 -9.57 8.17 -0.86
N LYS A 482 -8.68 7.62 -0.03
CA LYS A 482 -9.04 6.79 1.12
C LYS A 482 -9.80 7.60 2.19
N GLN A 483 -10.94 7.09 2.62
CA GLN A 483 -11.77 7.65 3.70
C GLN A 483 -12.14 6.55 4.71
N TYR A 484 -12.23 6.91 5.99
CA TYR A 484 -12.59 5.99 7.08
C TYR A 484 -14.09 6.05 7.36
N TRP A 485 -14.68 4.91 7.69
CA TRP A 485 -16.08 4.81 8.12
C TRP A 485 -16.23 5.35 9.55
N LEU A 486 -17.28 6.12 9.79
CA LEU A 486 -17.59 6.69 11.10
C LEU A 486 -18.21 5.61 11.98
N LYS A 487 -17.71 5.38 13.19
CA LYS A 487 -18.27 4.38 14.12
C LYS A 487 -19.01 5.04 15.26
N GLU A 488 -20.10 4.43 15.70
CA GLU A 488 -20.85 4.84 16.89
C GLU A 488 -20.02 4.71 18.17
N MET A 489 -19.15 3.71 18.21
CA MET A 489 -18.40 3.27 19.38
C MET A 489 -16.88 3.25 19.12
N VAL A 490 -16.13 3.14 20.22
CA VAL A 490 -14.68 2.95 20.19
C VAL A 490 -14.34 1.48 20.40
N GLU A 491 -13.60 0.89 19.47
CA GLU A 491 -13.19 -0.51 19.51
C GLU A 491 -11.82 -0.66 20.18
N GLN A 492 -11.68 -1.65 21.06
CA GLN A 492 -10.40 -2.04 21.61
C GLN A 492 -9.62 -2.85 20.54
N PRO A 493 -8.44 -2.40 20.09
CA PRO A 493 -7.63 -3.17 19.16
C PRO A 493 -7.13 -4.46 19.81
N ASP A 494 -7.23 -5.57 19.08
CA ASP A 494 -6.56 -6.80 19.48
C ASP A 494 -5.05 -6.66 19.30
N THR A 495 -4.33 -6.64 20.42
CA THR A 495 -2.86 -6.56 20.47
C THR A 495 -2.22 -7.90 20.83
N ASN A 496 -3.00 -8.98 20.92
CA ASN A 496 -2.48 -10.30 21.29
C ASN A 496 -1.53 -10.82 20.20
N GLY A 497 -0.33 -11.28 20.62
CA GLY A 497 0.70 -11.77 19.71
C GLY A 497 1.43 -10.69 18.91
N ALA A 498 1.13 -9.40 19.14
CA ALA A 498 1.83 -8.27 18.56
C ALA A 498 3.30 -8.20 19.01
N ASN A 499 4.18 -7.74 18.12
CA ASN A 499 5.54 -7.39 18.51
C ASN A 499 5.49 -6.15 19.42
N LYS A 500 6.02 -6.26 20.65
CA LYS A 500 6.03 -5.16 21.65
C LYS A 500 6.57 -3.84 21.09
N ASN A 501 7.54 -3.91 20.17
CA ASN A 501 8.13 -2.72 19.54
C ASN A 501 7.18 -1.94 18.62
N MET A 502 6.07 -2.55 18.21
CA MET A 502 5.02 -1.98 17.36
C MET A 502 3.78 -1.54 18.15
N VAL A 503 3.79 -1.72 19.47
CA VAL A 503 2.68 -1.36 20.34
C VAL A 503 2.99 -0.04 21.04
N PHE A 504 2.03 0.89 21.01
CA PHE A 504 2.09 2.13 21.77
C PHE A 504 0.71 2.40 22.39
N SER A 505 0.68 3.08 23.54
CA SER A 505 -0.54 3.51 24.19
C SER A 505 -0.90 4.92 23.72
N ILE A 506 -2.19 5.22 23.61
CA ILE A 506 -2.68 6.60 23.37
C ILE A 506 -3.33 7.17 24.62
N ARG A 507 -3.21 8.48 24.84
CA ARG A 507 -3.95 9.25 25.86
C ARG A 507 -4.84 10.30 25.18
N PRO A 508 -6.06 9.92 24.73
CA PRO A 508 -6.96 10.85 24.02
C PRO A 508 -7.56 11.90 24.96
N LEU A 509 -8.10 12.98 24.38
CA LEU A 509 -9.05 13.86 25.08
C LEU A 509 -10.45 13.26 25.04
N LYS A 510 -11.25 13.62 26.05
CA LYS A 510 -12.63 13.15 26.24
C LYS A 510 -13.54 13.55 25.08
N GLU A 511 -14.55 12.74 24.82
CA GLU A 511 -15.65 13.14 23.96
C GLU A 511 -16.38 14.37 24.51
N ASN A 512 -17.13 15.04 23.64
CA ASN A 512 -17.74 16.35 23.82
C ASN A 512 -16.74 17.51 24.00
N THR A 513 -15.43 17.28 23.88
CA THR A 513 -14.45 18.37 23.81
C THR A 513 -14.76 19.26 22.60
N LEU A 514 -14.89 20.57 22.85
CA LEU A 514 -15.09 21.59 21.84
C LEU A 514 -13.75 22.22 21.47
N PHE A 515 -13.48 22.32 20.18
CA PHE A 515 -12.30 22.97 19.62
C PHE A 515 -12.73 24.17 18.80
N HIS A 516 -12.25 25.35 19.17
CA HIS A 516 -12.50 26.60 18.46
C HIS A 516 -11.29 26.98 17.63
N GLY A 517 -11.49 27.32 16.37
CA GLY A 517 -10.41 27.74 15.48
C GLY A 517 -10.87 28.70 14.41
N ARG A 518 -9.89 29.26 13.70
CA ARG A 518 -10.10 30.27 12.66
C ARG A 518 -9.30 29.94 11.39
N VAL A 519 -9.93 30.16 10.24
CA VAL A 519 -9.29 30.11 8.92
C VAL A 519 -9.26 31.51 8.35
N HIS A 520 -8.09 32.09 8.13
CA HIS A 520 -7.96 33.37 7.43
C HIS A 520 -7.82 33.12 5.93
N PHE A 521 -8.42 33.99 5.13
CA PHE A 521 -8.33 33.95 3.67
C PHE A 521 -8.14 35.35 3.08
N SER A 522 -7.44 35.42 1.96
CA SER A 522 -7.14 36.67 1.27
C SER A 522 -7.40 36.56 -0.23
N SER A 523 -8.09 37.54 -0.79
CA SER A 523 -8.27 37.71 -2.24
C SER A 523 -8.86 36.45 -2.93
N LEU A 524 -9.92 35.88 -2.35
CA LEU A 524 -10.65 34.73 -2.93
C LEU A 524 -11.84 35.22 -3.76
N SER A 525 -12.10 34.61 -4.92
CA SER A 525 -13.35 34.84 -5.64
C SER A 525 -14.54 34.17 -4.93
N SER A 526 -15.78 34.51 -5.31
CA SER A 526 -16.98 33.95 -4.67
C SER A 526 -17.07 32.43 -4.80
N ASP A 527 -16.68 31.88 -5.97
CA ASP A 527 -16.62 30.43 -6.22
C ASP A 527 -15.53 29.74 -5.39
N GLU A 528 -14.35 30.34 -5.25
CA GLU A 528 -13.26 29.81 -4.43
C GLU A 528 -13.62 29.77 -2.95
N LEU A 529 -14.24 30.85 -2.45
CA LEU A 529 -14.74 30.92 -1.08
C LEU A 529 -15.88 29.91 -0.86
N GLY A 530 -16.77 29.74 -1.84
CA GLY A 530 -17.84 28.73 -1.81
C GLY A 530 -17.32 27.30 -1.67
N LEU A 531 -16.29 26.93 -2.43
CA LEU A 531 -15.63 25.63 -2.28
C LEU A 531 -14.95 25.47 -0.93
N LEU A 532 -14.23 26.49 -0.44
CA LEU A 532 -13.57 26.44 0.86
C LEU A 532 -14.59 26.22 1.98
N LEU A 533 -15.68 26.97 1.98
CA LEU A 533 -16.77 26.84 2.94
C LEU A 533 -17.35 25.43 2.88
N TRP A 534 -17.71 24.93 1.69
CA TRP A 534 -18.27 23.60 1.52
C TRP A 534 -17.29 22.49 1.94
N ALA A 535 -15.99 22.66 1.71
CA ALA A 535 -14.97 21.72 2.16
C ALA A 535 -14.81 21.67 3.70
N ILE A 536 -15.13 22.77 4.39
CA ILE A 536 -15.15 22.84 5.87
C ILE A 536 -16.45 22.21 6.42
N ARG A 537 -17.63 22.60 5.89
CA ARG A 537 -18.93 22.16 6.43
C ARG A 537 -19.42 20.80 5.93
N LEU A 538 -19.11 20.44 4.69
CA LEU A 538 -19.78 19.36 3.94
C LEU A 538 -21.31 19.53 3.93
N ASN A 539 -22.06 18.51 3.51
CA ASN A 539 -23.52 18.55 3.58
C ASN A 539 -24.01 18.30 5.01
N ASP A 540 -25.22 18.76 5.31
CA ASP A 540 -25.85 18.56 6.61
C ASP A 540 -25.89 17.07 6.99
N GLY A 541 -25.65 16.78 8.26
CA GLY A 541 -25.50 15.40 8.76
C GLY A 541 -24.13 14.77 8.47
N CYS A 542 -23.21 15.44 7.79
CA CYS A 542 -21.84 14.95 7.68
C CYS A 542 -21.02 15.18 8.95
N ARG A 543 -20.10 14.26 9.22
CA ARG A 543 -19.08 14.31 10.27
C ARG A 543 -17.70 14.13 9.65
N GLN A 544 -16.67 14.53 10.36
CA GLN A 544 -15.28 14.37 9.92
C GLN A 544 -14.49 13.47 10.87
N HIS A 545 -13.32 13.03 10.42
CA HIS A 545 -12.39 12.25 11.23
C HIS A 545 -11.06 12.97 11.37
N ILE A 546 -10.66 13.25 12.61
CA ILE A 546 -9.41 13.93 12.95
C ILE A 546 -8.57 13.05 13.87
N GLY A 547 -7.24 13.09 13.68
CA GLY A 547 -6.31 12.41 14.58
C GLY A 547 -6.08 10.93 14.29
N LEU A 548 -5.51 10.24 15.26
CA LEU A 548 -5.12 8.83 15.18
C LEU A 548 -6.31 7.90 15.46
N CYS A 549 -6.11 6.60 15.24
CA CYS A 549 -7.05 5.54 15.64
C CYS A 549 -8.45 5.60 14.99
N LYS A 550 -8.62 6.35 13.89
CA LYS A 550 -9.83 6.38 13.04
C LYS A 550 -10.42 5.00 12.73
N PRO A 551 -9.63 3.95 12.40
CA PRO A 551 -10.18 2.61 12.13
C PRO A 551 -11.02 2.01 13.27
N TYR A 552 -10.76 2.45 14.49
CA TYR A 552 -11.36 1.94 15.73
C TYR A 552 -12.40 2.91 16.30
N GLY A 553 -12.79 3.94 15.55
CA GLY A 553 -13.87 4.86 15.94
C GLY A 553 -13.44 6.14 16.64
N PHE A 554 -12.14 6.36 16.90
CA PHE A 554 -11.65 7.60 17.51
C PHE A 554 -11.76 8.80 16.55
N GLY A 555 -11.86 9.99 17.15
CA GLY A 555 -11.69 11.26 16.46
C GLY A 555 -12.81 11.61 15.48
N ARG A 556 -14.01 11.05 15.65
CA ARG A 556 -15.23 11.51 14.99
C ARG A 556 -15.58 12.91 15.51
N VAL A 557 -15.66 13.89 14.63
CA VAL A 557 -15.98 15.28 14.97
C VAL A 557 -17.17 15.79 14.16
N LYS A 558 -17.98 16.63 14.79
CA LYS A 558 -19.09 17.36 14.18
C LYS A 558 -18.77 18.85 14.16
N LEU A 559 -19.13 19.53 13.08
CA LEU A 559 -19.09 20.99 13.02
C LEU A 559 -20.36 21.53 13.70
N GLU A 560 -20.20 22.26 14.81
CA GLU A 560 -21.31 22.84 15.57
C GLU A 560 -21.62 24.28 15.15
N LYS A 561 -20.57 25.05 14.82
CA LYS A 561 -20.69 26.46 14.43
C LYS A 561 -19.75 26.77 13.28
N LEU A 562 -20.22 27.57 12.33
CA LEU A 562 -19.42 28.11 11.23
C LEU A 562 -19.91 29.53 10.92
N GLU A 563 -19.03 30.51 11.03
CA GLU A 563 -19.32 31.93 10.77
C GLU A 563 -18.32 32.49 9.77
N LEU A 564 -18.82 33.24 8.79
CA LEU A 564 -18.03 33.87 7.75
C LEU A 564 -18.02 35.38 7.97
N ASN A 565 -16.82 35.94 8.10
CA ASN A 565 -16.62 37.37 8.28
C ASN A 565 -15.73 37.90 7.15
N ILE A 566 -16.25 38.89 6.40
CA ILE A 566 -15.58 39.46 5.22
C ILE A 566 -15.20 40.91 5.50
N GLU A 567 -14.03 41.33 5.06
CA GLU A 567 -13.60 42.72 5.14
C GLU A 567 -14.48 43.65 4.30
N ASN A 568 -15.04 44.67 4.94
CA ASN A 568 -15.65 45.81 4.31
C ASN A 568 -14.60 46.90 4.06
N LEU A 569 -14.13 47.00 2.81
CA LEU A 569 -13.05 47.92 2.43
C LEU A 569 -13.42 49.39 2.62
N GLU A 570 -14.70 49.74 2.48
CA GLU A 570 -15.19 51.10 2.69
C GLU A 570 -15.14 51.48 4.17
N LYS A 571 -15.60 50.61 5.07
CA LYS A 571 -15.42 50.80 6.52
C LYS A 571 -13.94 50.82 6.92
N LYS A 572 -13.12 49.95 6.31
CA LYS A 572 -11.71 49.79 6.66
C LYS A 572 -10.86 51.00 6.26
N TYR A 573 -11.01 51.47 5.01
CA TYR A 573 -10.15 52.52 4.46
C TYR A 573 -10.85 53.86 4.28
N GLY A 574 -12.17 53.87 4.08
CA GLY A 574 -12.96 55.09 3.94
C GLY A 574 -13.22 55.77 5.29
N SER A 575 -13.57 54.99 6.32
CA SER A 575 -13.80 55.51 7.68
C SER A 575 -12.71 55.18 8.69
N PHE A 576 -11.64 54.46 8.30
CA PHE A 576 -10.58 53.99 9.19
C PHE A 576 -11.10 53.24 10.43
N SER A 577 -12.18 52.46 10.28
CA SER A 577 -12.71 51.63 11.36
C SER A 577 -11.79 50.44 11.63
N PHE A 578 -11.67 50.06 12.91
CA PHE A 578 -11.07 48.78 13.33
C PHE A 578 -12.10 47.64 13.40
N ASP A 579 -13.39 47.99 13.42
CA ASP A 579 -14.51 47.06 13.25
C ASP A 579 -15.04 47.18 11.81
N TYR A 580 -14.40 46.45 10.92
CA TYR A 580 -14.65 46.49 9.48
C TYR A 580 -15.07 45.14 8.91
N TYR A 581 -15.45 44.18 9.76
CA TYR A 581 -15.91 42.88 9.30
C TYR A 581 -17.44 42.85 9.22
N ASP A 582 -17.96 42.41 8.08
CA ASP A 582 -19.38 42.11 7.94
C ASP A 582 -19.56 40.58 7.95
N THR A 583 -20.49 40.10 8.77
CA THR A 583 -20.90 38.70 8.75
C THR A 583 -21.69 38.42 7.47
N ALA A 584 -21.29 37.41 6.72
CA ALA A 584 -21.87 37.09 5.42
C ALA A 584 -22.61 35.74 5.42
N VAL A 585 -23.58 35.60 4.51
CA VAL A 585 -24.39 34.38 4.37
C VAL A 585 -23.61 33.32 3.62
N ILE A 586 -23.27 32.23 4.30
CA ILE A 586 -22.45 31.13 3.75
C ILE A 586 -23.09 30.48 2.53
N GLU A 587 -24.42 30.33 2.52
CA GLU A 587 -25.12 29.60 1.45
C GLU A 587 -25.00 30.27 0.09
N ASP A 588 -24.93 31.61 0.04
CA ASP A 588 -24.77 32.37 -1.21
C ASP A 588 -23.48 31.98 -1.94
N PHE A 589 -22.38 31.83 -1.19
CA PHE A 589 -21.08 31.44 -1.74
C PHE A 589 -21.07 29.96 -2.15
N VAL A 590 -21.61 29.08 -1.31
CA VAL A 590 -21.67 27.64 -1.61
C VAL A 590 -22.51 27.39 -2.86
N GLN A 591 -23.66 28.03 -2.98
CA GLN A 591 -24.54 27.90 -4.15
C GLN A 591 -23.90 28.53 -5.39
N SER A 592 -23.20 29.68 -5.26
CA SER A 592 -22.43 30.28 -6.35
C SER A 592 -21.41 29.30 -6.92
N TYR A 593 -20.63 28.64 -6.06
CA TYR A 593 -19.68 27.60 -6.48
C TYR A 593 -20.37 26.40 -7.16
N LYS A 594 -21.44 25.88 -6.55
CA LYS A 594 -22.18 24.74 -7.10
C LYS A 594 -22.76 25.05 -8.47
N SER A 595 -23.37 26.22 -8.65
CA SER A 595 -23.92 26.65 -9.95
C SER A 595 -22.81 26.82 -10.99
N TYR A 596 -21.70 27.48 -10.63
CA TYR A 596 -20.56 27.70 -11.52
C TYR A 596 -20.03 26.39 -12.12
N LEU A 597 -19.76 25.38 -11.29
CA LEU A 597 -19.29 24.08 -11.79
C LEU A 597 -20.38 23.26 -12.47
N SER A 598 -21.63 23.33 -11.99
CA SER A 598 -22.74 22.61 -12.59
C SER A 598 -22.92 23.03 -14.05
N GLU A 599 -22.98 24.34 -14.30
CA GLU A 599 -23.19 24.92 -15.63
C GLU A 599 -21.92 24.84 -16.50
N GLY A 600 -20.76 25.20 -15.93
CA GLY A 600 -19.51 25.32 -16.69
C GLY A 600 -18.73 24.02 -16.94
N PHE A 601 -18.95 22.98 -16.13
CA PHE A 601 -18.16 21.73 -16.21
C PHE A 601 -19.02 20.46 -16.29
N LEU A 602 -20.19 20.46 -15.66
CA LEU A 602 -21.04 19.26 -15.55
C LEU A 602 -22.29 19.29 -16.45
N ASN A 603 -22.36 20.23 -17.40
CA ASN A 603 -23.48 20.39 -18.35
C ASN A 603 -24.86 20.44 -17.66
N GLY A 604 -24.96 21.21 -16.57
CA GLY A 604 -26.19 21.37 -15.78
C GLY A 604 -26.45 20.28 -14.75
N LYS A 605 -25.60 19.25 -14.64
CA LYS A 605 -25.74 18.21 -13.62
C LYS A 605 -25.33 18.72 -12.24
N LYS A 606 -26.25 18.61 -11.27
CA LYS A 606 -26.00 18.93 -9.85
C LYS A 606 -24.78 18.18 -9.30
N LEU A 607 -23.90 18.90 -8.62
CA LEU A 607 -22.66 18.35 -8.05
C LEU A 607 -22.93 17.21 -7.06
N ASP A 608 -23.95 17.35 -6.20
CA ASP A 608 -24.36 16.32 -5.24
C ASP A 608 -24.75 14.99 -5.91
N HIS A 609 -24.98 14.97 -7.23
CA HIS A 609 -25.31 13.76 -7.99
C HIS A 609 -24.11 13.10 -8.69
N VAL A 610 -22.93 13.71 -8.61
CA VAL A 610 -21.68 13.17 -9.16
C VAL A 610 -21.10 12.13 -8.21
N GLU A 611 -20.64 11.01 -8.76
CA GLU A 611 -20.31 9.80 -7.99
C GLU A 611 -19.28 10.03 -6.86
N PRO A 612 -18.09 10.62 -7.09
CA PRO A 612 -17.17 10.97 -6.01
C PRO A 612 -17.78 11.82 -4.88
N ILE A 613 -18.66 12.77 -5.22
CA ILE A 613 -19.30 13.64 -4.23
C ILE A 613 -20.36 12.85 -3.45
N LYS A 614 -21.17 12.03 -4.12
CA LYS A 614 -22.11 11.10 -3.48
C LYS A 614 -21.39 10.17 -2.50
N GLU A 615 -20.28 9.58 -2.93
CA GLU A 615 -19.48 8.69 -2.10
C GLU A 615 -18.90 9.40 -0.87
N LEU A 616 -18.35 10.61 -1.06
CA LEU A 616 -17.86 11.43 0.05
C LEU A 616 -18.99 11.74 1.05
N MET A 617 -20.14 12.21 0.58
CA MET A 617 -21.26 12.54 1.47
C MET A 617 -21.81 11.29 2.18
N TYR A 618 -21.88 10.15 1.49
CA TYR A 618 -22.34 8.89 2.09
C TYR A 618 -21.41 8.42 3.22
N ILE A 619 -20.09 8.34 2.96
CA ILE A 619 -19.15 7.88 3.99
C ILE A 619 -19.03 8.86 5.16
N LYS A 620 -19.27 10.16 4.91
CA LYS A 620 -19.23 11.21 5.95
C LYS A 620 -20.55 11.36 6.71
N SER A 621 -21.65 10.79 6.26
CA SER A 621 -22.94 10.86 6.96
C SER A 621 -23.32 9.55 7.64
N THR A 622 -22.75 8.43 7.21
CA THR A 622 -23.08 7.08 7.73
C THR A 622 -22.31 6.77 9.00
N ILE A 623 -23.01 6.70 10.13
CA ILE A 623 -22.46 6.24 11.42
C ILE A 623 -22.78 4.76 11.59
N ILE A 624 -21.73 3.95 11.66
CA ILE A 624 -21.82 2.50 11.79
C ILE A 624 -22.22 2.14 13.21
N LYS A 625 -23.35 1.43 13.31
CA LYS A 625 -23.90 0.92 14.57
C LYS A 625 -23.14 -0.30 15.06
N SER A 626 -23.29 -0.58 16.36
CA SER A 626 -22.59 -1.71 17.00
C SER A 626 -22.90 -3.08 16.39
N ASP A 627 -24.11 -3.30 15.91
CA ASP A 627 -24.55 -4.55 15.26
C ASP A 627 -23.99 -4.74 13.84
N GLU A 628 -23.56 -3.67 13.16
CA GLU A 628 -23.02 -3.71 11.80
C GLU A 628 -21.49 -3.78 11.73
N ARG A 629 -20.81 -3.61 12.86
CA ARG A 629 -19.35 -3.45 12.99
C ARG A 629 -18.51 -4.49 12.25
N GLU A 630 -19.01 -5.72 12.15
CA GLU A 630 -18.35 -6.85 11.50
C GLU A 630 -18.08 -6.61 10.01
N HIS A 631 -18.81 -5.66 9.41
CA HIS A 631 -18.64 -5.29 8.01
C HIS A 631 -17.63 -4.14 7.79
N TYR A 632 -17.21 -3.44 8.85
CA TYR A 632 -16.39 -2.22 8.79
C TYR A 632 -15.11 -2.31 9.64
N ARG A 633 -14.44 -3.46 9.60
CA ARG A 633 -13.27 -3.77 10.43
C ARG A 633 -12.10 -4.28 9.63
N TYR A 634 -10.92 -4.37 10.25
CA TYR A 634 -9.80 -5.09 9.64
C TYR A 634 -10.13 -6.58 9.52
N MET A 635 -9.84 -7.16 8.36
CA MET A 635 -10.05 -8.58 8.12
C MET A 635 -9.07 -9.43 8.94
N PRO A 636 -9.55 -10.55 9.52
CA PRO A 636 -8.68 -11.61 9.99
C PRO A 636 -7.76 -12.11 8.87
N LEU A 637 -6.56 -12.55 9.23
CA LEU A 637 -5.52 -12.92 8.28
C LEU A 637 -5.97 -14.01 7.29
N ASP A 638 -6.78 -14.96 7.74
CA ASP A 638 -7.25 -16.05 6.87
C ASP A 638 -8.27 -15.60 5.83
N ASN A 639 -9.10 -14.60 6.16
CA ASN A 639 -9.98 -13.96 5.18
C ASN A 639 -9.19 -13.07 4.22
N TYR A 640 -8.19 -12.33 4.72
CA TYR A 640 -7.28 -11.56 3.88
C TYR A 640 -6.53 -12.42 2.84
N LYS A 641 -6.12 -13.65 3.21
CA LYS A 641 -5.48 -14.61 2.29
C LYS A 641 -6.39 -15.08 1.15
N LYS A 642 -7.73 -14.98 1.29
CA LYS A 642 -8.69 -15.35 0.23
C LYS A 642 -8.63 -14.38 -0.96
N LYS A 643 -8.06 -13.17 -0.79
CA LYS A 643 -7.94 -12.11 -1.81
C LYS A 643 -9.30 -11.69 -2.37
N ILE A 644 -10.30 -11.58 -1.52
CA ILE A 644 -11.63 -11.08 -1.92
C ILE A 644 -11.52 -9.57 -2.18
N PRO A 645 -12.00 -9.04 -3.31
CA PRO A 645 -11.98 -7.60 -3.55
C PRO A 645 -12.87 -6.81 -2.59
N LEU A 646 -12.43 -5.61 -2.23
CA LEU A 646 -13.24 -4.65 -1.45
C LEU A 646 -14.37 -4.08 -2.35
N PRO A 647 -15.63 -3.99 -1.92
CA PRO A 647 -16.67 -3.28 -2.68
C PRO A 647 -16.44 -1.75 -2.69
N THR A 648 -17.03 -1.04 -3.64
CA THR A 648 -17.07 0.45 -3.61
C THR A 648 -17.98 0.95 -2.47
N ILE A 649 -17.96 2.26 -2.21
CA ILE A 649 -18.80 2.85 -1.14
C ILE A 649 -20.29 2.65 -1.44
N LEU A 650 -20.71 2.88 -2.69
CA LEU A 650 -22.11 2.74 -3.09
C LEU A 650 -22.54 1.27 -3.19
N GLU A 651 -21.69 0.39 -3.74
CA GLU A 651 -21.97 -1.05 -3.71
C GLU A 651 -22.14 -1.58 -2.28
N TYR A 652 -21.38 -1.01 -1.34
CA TYR A 652 -21.48 -1.35 0.06
C TYR A 652 -22.85 -0.95 0.62
N SER A 653 -23.29 0.29 0.33
CA SER A 653 -24.63 0.79 0.69
C SER A 653 -25.75 -0.14 0.21
N ASP A 654 -25.69 -0.55 -1.05
CA ASP A 654 -26.72 -1.40 -1.67
C ASP A 654 -26.76 -2.80 -1.03
N ARG A 655 -25.60 -3.37 -0.71
CA ARG A 655 -25.50 -4.71 -0.11
C ARG A 655 -26.04 -4.76 1.31
N ILE A 656 -25.81 -3.71 2.08
CA ILE A 656 -26.34 -3.60 3.45
C ILE A 656 -27.86 -3.38 3.40
N SER A 657 -28.33 -2.46 2.57
CA SER A 657 -29.77 -2.18 2.40
C SER A 657 -30.55 -3.42 1.97
N ASN A 658 -30.02 -4.22 1.05
CA ASN A 658 -30.66 -5.45 0.59
C ASN A 658 -30.71 -6.57 1.65
N LYS A 659 -29.71 -6.67 2.54
CA LYS A 659 -29.77 -7.59 3.68
C LYS A 659 -30.92 -7.24 4.63
N PHE A 660 -31.16 -5.95 4.86
CA PHE A 660 -32.25 -5.49 5.72
C PHE A 660 -33.63 -5.72 5.10
N ASN A 661 -33.78 -5.52 3.78
CA ASN A 661 -35.04 -5.80 3.09
C ASN A 661 -35.43 -7.28 3.10
N THR A 662 -34.45 -8.21 3.10
CA THR A 662 -34.75 -9.64 3.24
C THR A 662 -35.18 -10.07 4.64
N ASN A 663 -34.92 -9.25 5.67
CA ASN A 663 -35.31 -9.53 7.06
C ASN A 663 -36.67 -8.92 7.45
N TYR A 664 -37.11 -7.85 6.79
CA TYR A 664 -38.43 -7.24 7.01
C TYR A 664 -39.58 -7.91 6.25
N GLY A 665 -39.29 -8.87 5.37
CA GLY A 665 -40.30 -9.64 4.62
C GLY A 665 -40.81 -10.92 5.32
N LYS A 666 -40.40 -11.23 6.55
CA LYS A 666 -40.82 -12.46 7.26
C LYS A 666 -41.96 -12.30 8.26
N ASN A 667 -42.44 -11.07 8.50
CA ASN A 667 -43.63 -10.82 9.33
C ASN A 667 -44.58 -9.89 8.57
N ASN A 668 -45.19 -10.37 7.49
CA ASN A 668 -46.56 -10.03 7.14
C ASN A 668 -47.06 -10.82 5.92
N GLN A 669 -48.32 -11.25 6.06
CA GLN A 669 -49.25 -11.76 5.04
C GLN A 669 -49.43 -13.29 4.96
N GLY A 670 -50.46 -13.75 5.68
CA GLY A 670 -51.45 -14.59 5.04
C GLY A 670 -52.17 -13.81 3.93
N GLY A 671 -52.51 -14.50 2.84
CA GLY A 671 -53.41 -13.98 1.79
C GLY A 671 -52.82 -13.88 0.38
N ARG A 672 -52.87 -15.00 -0.35
CA ARG A 672 -53.14 -15.20 -1.80
C ARG A 672 -52.51 -14.28 -2.88
N ASN A 673 -51.83 -14.97 -3.82
CA ASN A 673 -51.73 -14.74 -5.29
C ASN A 673 -51.06 -13.43 -5.78
N HIS A 674 -50.16 -13.35 -6.77
CA HIS A 674 -49.94 -14.14 -7.99
C HIS A 674 -48.55 -13.84 -8.61
N GLN A 675 -47.96 -14.86 -9.25
CA GLN A 675 -47.04 -14.89 -10.41
C GLN A 675 -45.68 -14.13 -10.44
N GLY A 676 -44.61 -14.94 -10.63
CA GLY A 676 -43.58 -14.66 -11.64
C GLY A 676 -42.14 -14.46 -11.15
N SER A 677 -41.41 -15.53 -10.83
CA SER A 677 -39.93 -15.52 -10.78
C SER A 677 -39.39 -16.87 -11.27
N PRO A 678 -38.38 -16.90 -12.17
CA PRO A 678 -37.75 -18.15 -12.59
C PRO A 678 -36.79 -18.65 -11.50
N SER A 679 -37.03 -19.87 -11.05
CA SER A 679 -36.28 -20.59 -10.02
C SER A 679 -34.87 -21.00 -10.48
N TYR A 680 -33.86 -20.66 -9.70
CA TYR A 680 -32.61 -21.42 -9.63
C TYR A 680 -32.80 -22.59 -8.66
N SER A 681 -32.74 -23.83 -9.16
CA SER A 681 -32.75 -25.03 -8.33
C SER A 681 -31.35 -25.29 -7.75
N ARG A 682 -31.29 -25.31 -6.42
CA ARG A 682 -30.30 -26.09 -5.66
C ARG A 682 -30.80 -27.54 -5.62
N SER A 683 -29.95 -28.51 -5.87
CA SER A 683 -30.09 -29.83 -5.24
C SER A 683 -28.79 -30.23 -4.54
N GLN A 684 -28.99 -30.81 -3.36
CA GLN A 684 -27.98 -31.39 -2.49
C GLN A 684 -27.56 -32.78 -2.98
N LYS A 685 -26.34 -33.15 -2.57
CA LYS A 685 -25.83 -34.47 -2.20
C LYS A 685 -26.76 -35.67 -2.50
N ASP A 686 -26.23 -36.67 -3.21
CA ASP A 686 -25.80 -37.92 -2.56
C ASP A 686 -25.12 -38.94 -3.51
N SER A 687 -24.20 -39.68 -2.90
CA SER A 687 -23.83 -41.08 -3.15
C SER A 687 -23.13 -41.52 -4.46
N TYR A 688 -21.97 -42.13 -4.23
CA TYR A 688 -21.23 -43.00 -5.14
C TYR A 688 -22.04 -44.24 -5.54
N ARG A 689 -22.02 -44.59 -6.84
CA ARG A 689 -21.83 -45.96 -7.35
C ARG A 689 -21.71 -45.97 -8.89
N GLY A 690 -20.72 -46.72 -9.38
CA GLY A 690 -20.89 -47.58 -10.57
C GLY A 690 -20.52 -47.04 -11.95
N ALA A 691 -19.38 -47.53 -12.44
CA ALA A 691 -19.25 -48.23 -13.72
C ALA A 691 -19.25 -47.46 -15.07
N ASN A 692 -18.06 -47.45 -15.67
CA ASN A 692 -17.72 -48.00 -17.01
C ASN A 692 -18.21 -47.35 -18.32
N ARG A 693 -17.19 -47.14 -19.18
CA ARG A 693 -17.07 -47.47 -20.63
C ARG A 693 -17.21 -46.35 -21.69
N TYR A 694 -16.16 -46.33 -22.55
CA TYR A 694 -16.03 -46.05 -24.00
C TYR A 694 -16.92 -44.95 -24.63
N GLY A 695 -16.48 -44.06 -25.53
CA GLY A 695 -15.41 -44.00 -26.54
C GLY A 695 -15.36 -42.53 -27.03
N GLY A 696 -14.38 -42.04 -27.79
CA GLY A 696 -14.00 -42.48 -29.13
C GLY A 696 -14.26 -41.34 -30.12
N ASP A 697 -13.23 -41.01 -30.90
CA ASP A 697 -13.18 -40.11 -32.09
C ASP A 697 -13.22 -38.59 -31.90
N ARG A 698 -12.18 -37.82 -32.27
CA ARG A 698 -11.43 -37.62 -33.55
C ARG A 698 -12.14 -36.69 -34.55
N ARG A 699 -11.51 -35.53 -34.80
CA ARG A 699 -11.10 -34.92 -36.11
C ARG A 699 -11.10 -33.38 -35.95
N LYS A 700 -9.94 -32.73 -36.03
CA LYS A 700 -9.20 -32.24 -37.22
C LYS A 700 -9.87 -31.02 -37.89
N GLY A 701 -9.09 -29.94 -37.98
CA GLY A 701 -9.36 -28.76 -38.81
C GLY A 701 -8.29 -27.68 -38.61
N ALA A 702 -7.17 -27.83 -39.33
CA ALA A 702 -6.26 -26.73 -39.71
C ALA A 702 -7.04 -25.77 -40.66
N SER A 703 -6.67 -24.56 -41.07
CA SER A 703 -5.43 -23.77 -41.22
C SER A 703 -5.90 -22.46 -41.88
N GLY A 704 -5.13 -21.36 -41.80
CA GLY A 704 -5.35 -20.23 -42.72
C GLY A 704 -4.74 -18.90 -42.28
N ASP A 705 -3.60 -18.57 -42.89
CA ASP A 705 -2.81 -17.34 -42.78
C ASP A 705 -3.54 -16.06 -43.24
N SER A 706 -3.04 -14.89 -42.80
CA SER A 706 -2.27 -13.93 -43.64
C SER A 706 -2.46 -12.42 -43.35
N TYR A 707 -1.31 -11.77 -43.12
CA TYR A 707 -0.85 -10.40 -43.42
C TYR A 707 -1.78 -9.16 -43.32
N LYS A 708 -1.34 -8.13 -42.57
CA LYS A 708 -0.77 -6.90 -43.18
C LYS A 708 -0.14 -5.93 -42.17
N THR A 709 0.90 -5.30 -42.69
CA THR A 709 1.87 -4.32 -42.19
C THR A 709 1.32 -2.92 -41.91
N GLY A 710 1.97 -2.20 -40.99
CA GLY A 710 1.83 -0.74 -40.83
C GLY A 710 2.95 -0.15 -39.95
N GLN A 711 4.06 0.22 -40.58
CA GLN A 711 5.12 1.04 -39.98
C GLN A 711 4.64 2.48 -39.73
N ARG A 712 5.07 3.10 -38.63
CA ARG A 712 5.34 4.55 -38.56
C ARG A 712 6.36 4.85 -37.45
N SER A 713 7.46 5.46 -37.85
CA SER A 713 8.59 5.88 -37.03
C SER A 713 8.26 7.07 -36.13
N TYR A 714 8.81 7.11 -34.92
CA TYR A 714 8.99 8.36 -34.18
C TYR A 714 10.45 8.52 -33.80
N LYS A 715 10.98 9.70 -34.13
CA LYS A 715 12.36 10.14 -33.94
C LYS A 715 12.64 10.47 -32.49
N ASP A 716 13.77 9.98 -32.01
CA ASP A 716 14.42 10.35 -30.77
C ASP A 716 14.84 11.81 -30.74
N THR A 717 14.63 12.48 -29.62
CA THR A 717 15.49 13.59 -29.18
C THR A 717 15.76 13.44 -27.68
N ASN A 718 17.03 13.15 -27.38
CA ASN A 718 17.60 13.06 -26.04
C ASN A 718 17.85 14.47 -25.48
N ALA A 719 17.32 14.76 -24.29
CA ALA A 719 17.80 15.86 -23.45
C ALA A 719 18.02 15.35 -22.03
N LYS A 720 19.29 15.33 -21.62
CA LYS A 720 19.78 14.96 -20.30
C LYS A 720 19.35 16.02 -19.28
N VAL A 721 18.75 15.62 -18.16
CA VAL A 721 18.58 16.48 -16.99
C VAL A 721 19.22 15.82 -15.77
N TYR A 722 20.22 16.48 -15.22
CA TYR A 722 20.85 16.19 -13.94
C TYR A 722 19.85 16.51 -12.82
N VAL A 723 19.59 15.56 -11.92
CA VAL A 723 18.77 15.79 -10.71
C VAL A 723 19.69 15.82 -9.50
N ASP A 724 19.88 17.02 -8.96
CA ASP A 724 20.48 17.23 -7.66
C ASP A 724 19.41 17.11 -6.56
N LYS A 725 19.83 16.58 -5.41
CA LYS A 725 18.99 16.16 -4.30
C LYS A 725 18.58 17.35 -3.45
N ASN A 726 17.28 17.52 -3.19
CA ASN A 726 16.70 17.71 -1.84
C ASN A 726 15.22 18.18 -1.91
N SER A 727 14.51 17.89 -0.81
CA SER A 727 13.15 18.30 -0.41
C SER A 727 11.96 17.68 -1.15
N ASP A 728 11.49 16.55 -0.62
CA ASP A 728 10.11 16.05 -0.78
C ASP A 728 9.46 15.95 0.60
N GLN A 729 8.53 16.87 0.91
CA GLN A 729 7.53 16.69 1.97
C GLN A 729 6.15 16.59 1.33
N GLY A 730 5.80 15.38 0.91
CA GLY A 730 4.45 15.03 0.47
C GLY A 730 3.51 14.87 1.68
N PHE A 731 2.50 15.72 1.76
CA PHE A 731 1.47 15.69 2.79
C PHE A 731 0.40 14.65 2.46
N ASN A 732 0.60 13.45 2.97
CA ASN A 732 -0.46 12.56 3.42
C ASN A 732 0.03 12.05 4.78
N MET A 733 -0.77 12.10 5.85
CA MET A 733 -0.43 11.46 7.12
C MET A 733 -0.92 10.00 7.08
N PRO A 734 -0.11 9.01 6.68
CA PRO A 734 -0.24 7.68 7.23
C PRO A 734 0.18 7.73 8.71
N LEU A 735 -0.20 6.72 9.47
CA LEU A 735 0.31 6.42 10.83
C LEU A 735 1.86 6.41 10.96
N ALA A 736 2.60 6.62 9.87
CA ALA A 736 4.05 6.66 9.79
C ALA A 736 4.70 7.88 10.48
N GLY A 737 3.95 8.95 10.81
CA GLY A 737 4.49 10.13 11.50
C GLY A 737 5.12 9.80 12.87
N LEU A 738 4.61 8.78 13.57
CA LEU A 738 5.17 8.35 14.87
C LEU A 738 6.50 7.61 14.72
N GLY A 739 6.78 7.03 13.55
CA GLY A 739 8.06 6.40 13.25
C GLY A 739 9.20 7.40 13.10
N GLY A 740 8.92 8.58 12.54
CA GLY A 740 9.89 9.68 12.40
C GLY A 740 10.10 10.48 13.70
N LEU A 741 9.05 10.66 14.51
CA LEU A 741 9.11 11.41 15.76
C LEU A 741 9.99 10.77 16.86
N LEU A 742 10.21 9.46 16.80
CA LEU A 742 11.13 8.76 17.71
C LEU A 742 12.62 9.00 17.38
N GLU A 743 12.96 9.57 16.21
CA GLU A 743 14.36 9.75 15.78
C GLU A 743 14.89 11.18 15.95
N GLU A 744 14.05 12.21 16.05
CA GLU A 744 14.51 13.61 16.06
C GLU A 744 15.07 14.13 17.40
N ARG A 745 14.93 13.41 18.52
CA ARG A 745 15.44 13.88 19.84
C ARG A 745 16.73 13.24 20.36
N ASN A 746 17.25 12.18 19.72
CA ASN A 746 18.57 11.63 20.07
C ASN A 746 19.75 12.36 19.39
N LYS A 747 19.51 13.50 18.73
CA LYS A 747 20.53 14.37 18.12
C LYS A 747 20.74 15.71 18.84
N LYS A 748 20.15 15.91 20.02
CA LYS A 748 20.47 17.04 20.91
C LYS A 748 20.64 16.56 22.35
N LYS A 749 21.73 15.83 22.58
CA LYS A 749 22.55 15.89 23.79
C LYS A 749 24.01 15.73 23.38
#